data_AF-A0A8T1S4Z3-F1
#
_entry.id   AF-A0A8T1S4Z3-F1
#
_cell.length_a   1.000
_cell.length_b   1.000
_cell.length_c   1.000
_cell.angle_alpha   90.00
_cell.angle_beta   90.00
_cell.angle_gamma   90.00
#
_symmetry.space_group_name_H-M   'P 1'
#
loop_
_entity.id
_entity.type
_entity.pdbx_description
1 polymer ?
#
loop_
_entity_poly.entity_id
_entity_poly.type
_entity_poly.pdbx_seq_one_letter_code
_entity_poly.pdbx_strand_id
1 'polypeptide(L)'
;MDKILEGLVSSSHPLPVKRVIVRRVVESAETPLSQAQCRAMFALSTRLILQGPDPFQRQVGRQVLEAYARFHRDEFEAFFNRGLVLGLLQRGYGGLGSRDPAILDYVQAGLRLIISCPSVLELFALLQVEALRMVCERPAPPLCARLCQLLGDFPQCLPRGRKLSLAFCQQLVRSMAHFQSKGSREPELRLYVSQVTQVSGLLRSIWKAEPDTLLPSLQELFAVISSTDTSFEPSVALASLVQHIPLQMITVLIRSLTTDPNVKDASMTQALCRMIDWLSWPLAQHVETWVIALLKGLAAVQKFTILIDVTLLKIELVFNRLWFPLVRPGALAVLSHMLLSFQHSPEAFHLLVPHVVNLVHSFKNNGLPSSTTFLVQLTELIHCMMYHYSGFPDLYEPILEAIKELPKPSEEKIKLILNQSAWTSQSSSLPSCLSRLSGKSETGKTGLVNLGNTCYMNSVIQALFMATDFRRHVLSLNLNGCNSLMRKLQHLFAFLAHTQREAYAPRIFFEASRPPWFTPRSQQDCSEYLRFLLDRLHEEERTLKALSSTKPSETMMSDESLAQETANKAQVFTEAPCTGGEERTLIERMFGGKLQTSICCLNCKSTSQKEEPFTDLSLAFCPPASFENVDVQSITLSSEVKDDCMVQTSIVASSPVEESALDTSLAVNDGCETVMNEGILKTFFLLS
;
A
#
# COMPACT_ATOMS: atom_id res chain seq x y z
N MET A 1 16.09 6.36 58.78
CA MET A 1 17.07 6.48 57.67
C MET A 1 16.43 7.09 56.44
N ASP A 2 15.20 6.71 56.11
CA ASP A 2 14.28 7.37 55.19
C ASP A 2 14.34 8.92 55.23
N LYS A 3 14.16 9.57 56.39
CA LYS A 3 14.21 11.04 56.48
C LYS A 3 15.58 11.65 56.14
N ILE A 4 16.66 10.94 56.45
CA ILE A 4 18.03 11.33 56.07
C ILE A 4 18.18 11.22 54.55
N LEU A 5 17.70 10.13 53.95
CA LEU A 5 17.72 9.94 52.50
C LEU A 5 16.88 11.00 51.77
N GLU A 6 15.69 11.32 52.27
CA GLU A 6 14.78 12.34 51.72
C GLU A 6 15.38 13.75 51.76
N GLY A 7 16.02 14.14 52.87
CA GLY A 7 16.81 15.36 52.96
C GLY A 7 18.06 15.36 52.07
N LEU A 8 18.74 14.21 51.95
CA LEU A 8 19.94 14.09 51.12
C LEU A 8 19.65 14.26 49.63
N VAL A 9 18.61 13.61 49.10
CA VAL A 9 18.30 13.71 47.67
C VAL A 9 17.89 15.12 47.27
N SER A 10 17.15 15.82 48.15
CA SER A 10 16.70 17.21 47.97
C SER A 10 17.79 18.26 48.26
N SER A 11 18.86 17.91 48.97
CA SER A 11 19.99 18.81 49.25
C SER A 11 20.77 19.22 47.99
N SER A 12 21.54 20.31 48.09
CA SER A 12 22.53 20.75 47.10
C SER A 12 23.95 20.19 47.33
N HIS A 13 24.12 19.16 48.18
CA HIS A 13 25.45 18.62 48.52
C HIS A 13 26.17 18.01 47.31
N PRO A 14 27.53 18.06 47.26
CA PRO A 14 28.32 17.48 46.18
C PRO A 14 28.03 15.99 45.96
N LEU A 15 28.04 15.56 44.70
CA LEU A 15 27.73 14.18 44.31
C LEU A 15 28.57 13.10 45.04
N PRO A 16 29.89 13.30 45.32
CA PRO A 16 30.67 12.35 46.12
C PRO A 16 30.12 12.18 47.55
N VAL A 17 29.74 13.30 48.20
CA VAL A 17 29.14 13.30 49.55
C VAL A 17 27.80 12.57 49.53
N LYS A 18 26.94 12.87 48.53
CA LYS A 18 25.68 12.15 48.34
C LYS A 18 25.89 10.64 48.18
N ARG A 19 26.86 10.20 47.37
CA ARG A 19 27.18 8.79 47.16
C ARG A 19 27.65 8.08 48.44
N VAL A 20 28.48 8.73 49.27
CA VAL A 20 28.93 8.17 50.55
C VAL A 20 27.77 7.99 51.52
N ILE A 21 26.88 8.99 51.65
CA ILE A 21 25.72 8.89 52.56
C ILE A 21 24.71 7.87 52.03
N VAL A 22 24.45 7.79 50.73
CA VAL A 22 23.62 6.71 50.14
C VAL A 22 24.20 5.33 50.44
N ARG A 23 25.52 5.15 50.37
CA ARG A 23 26.16 3.87 50.76
C ARG A 23 25.86 3.53 52.22
N ARG A 24 25.96 4.48 53.16
CA ARG A 24 25.60 4.25 54.57
C ARG A 24 24.11 3.94 54.77
N VAL A 25 23.22 4.54 53.97
CA VAL A 25 21.78 4.17 53.98
C VAL A 25 21.57 2.75 53.48
N VAL A 26 22.26 2.32 52.41
CA VAL A 26 22.22 0.95 51.90
C VAL A 26 22.77 -0.05 52.93
N GLU A 27 23.93 0.22 53.54
CA GLU A 27 24.52 -0.62 54.60
C GLU A 27 23.57 -0.77 55.82
N SER A 28 22.78 0.26 56.14
CA SER A 28 21.84 0.18 57.28
C SER A 28 20.67 -0.80 57.09
N ALA A 29 20.46 -1.33 55.88
CA ALA A 29 19.51 -2.42 55.62
C ALA A 29 19.93 -3.76 56.26
N GLU A 30 21.19 -3.91 56.67
CA GLU A 30 21.68 -5.11 57.37
C GLU A 30 21.22 -5.19 58.84
N THR A 31 20.69 -4.09 59.38
CA THR A 31 20.20 -4.03 60.77
C THR A 31 18.75 -4.46 60.88
N PRO A 32 18.31 -5.12 61.98
CA PRO A 32 16.90 -5.45 62.18
C PRO A 32 16.07 -4.17 62.36
N LEU A 33 15.02 -4.04 61.56
CA LEU A 33 14.13 -2.87 61.53
C LEU A 33 12.69 -3.27 61.81
N SER A 34 11.90 -2.33 62.34
CA SER A 34 10.46 -2.52 62.52
C SER A 34 9.72 -2.41 61.18
N GLN A 35 8.57 -3.09 61.05
CA GLN A 35 7.71 -3.06 59.87
C GLN A 35 7.39 -1.62 59.40
N ALA A 36 7.21 -0.68 60.33
CA ALA A 36 6.97 0.73 60.02
C ALA A 36 8.18 1.41 59.35
N GLN A 37 9.40 1.12 59.80
CA GLN A 37 10.63 1.64 59.22
C GLN A 37 10.90 1.05 57.83
N CYS A 38 10.69 -0.26 57.64
CA CYS A 38 10.78 -0.90 56.33
C CYS A 38 9.76 -0.29 55.36
N ARG A 39 8.49 -0.18 55.76
CA ARG A 39 7.42 0.42 54.94
C ARG A 39 7.67 1.88 54.57
N ALA A 40 8.22 2.68 55.49
CA ALA A 40 8.63 4.06 55.21
C ALA A 40 9.75 4.12 54.15
N MET A 41 10.75 3.25 54.25
CA MET A 41 11.83 3.19 53.28
C MET A 41 11.35 2.71 51.91
N PHE A 42 10.51 1.67 51.84
CA PHE A 42 9.92 1.19 50.59
C PHE A 42 9.04 2.25 49.91
N ALA A 43 8.25 3.01 50.68
CA ALA A 43 7.45 4.10 50.14
C ALA A 43 8.33 5.22 49.55
N LEU A 44 9.39 5.61 50.25
CA LEU A 44 10.33 6.62 49.77
C LEU A 44 11.11 6.14 48.54
N SER A 45 11.67 4.93 48.55
CA SER A 45 12.43 4.40 47.42
C SER A 45 11.55 4.22 46.18
N THR A 46 10.30 3.75 46.34
CA THR A 46 9.28 3.71 45.27
C THR A 46 9.07 5.11 44.67
N ARG A 47 8.89 6.12 45.54
CA ARG A 47 8.73 7.53 45.12
C ARG A 47 9.94 8.03 44.35
N LEU A 48 11.17 7.69 44.77
CA LEU A 48 12.39 8.08 44.08
C LEU A 48 12.56 7.38 42.71
N ILE A 49 12.17 6.11 42.59
CA ILE A 49 12.24 5.38 41.31
C ILE A 49 11.25 5.96 40.29
N LEU A 50 10.00 6.20 40.70
CA LEU A 50 8.92 6.59 39.81
C LEU A 50 8.84 8.11 39.59
N GLN A 51 9.17 8.93 40.59
CA GLN A 51 9.02 10.39 40.54
C GLN A 51 10.34 11.15 40.76
N GLY A 52 11.49 10.46 40.77
CA GLY A 52 12.79 11.12 40.84
C GLY A 52 12.97 12.07 39.63
N PRO A 53 13.27 13.37 39.85
CA PRO A 53 13.38 14.33 38.76
C PRO A 53 14.63 14.06 37.89
N ASP A 54 15.71 13.58 38.50
CA ASP A 54 16.98 13.28 37.83
C ASP A 54 17.33 11.77 37.87
N PRO A 55 18.23 11.29 36.98
CA PRO A 55 18.63 9.88 36.93
C PRO A 55 19.32 9.38 38.21
N PHE A 56 20.00 10.25 38.96
CA PHE A 56 20.67 9.88 40.19
C PHE A 56 19.67 9.51 41.28
N GLN A 57 18.61 10.30 41.47
CA GLN A 57 17.54 9.98 42.43
C GLN A 57 16.83 8.66 42.10
N ARG A 58 16.54 8.41 40.81
CA ARG A 58 15.94 7.13 40.37
C ARG A 58 16.87 5.95 40.67
N GLN A 59 18.17 6.11 40.41
CA GLN A 59 19.17 5.07 40.69
C GLN A 59 19.35 4.81 42.20
N VAL A 60 19.39 5.87 43.02
CA VAL A 60 19.41 5.76 44.48
C VAL A 60 18.17 5.05 45.00
N GLY A 61 17.00 5.36 44.46
CA GLY A 61 15.75 4.66 44.76
C GLY A 61 15.85 3.16 44.48
N ARG A 62 16.39 2.75 43.32
CA ARG A 62 16.61 1.33 42.98
C ARG A 62 17.57 0.65 43.96
N GLN A 63 18.74 1.25 44.19
CA GLN A 63 19.76 0.68 45.10
C GLN A 63 19.25 0.48 46.53
N VAL A 64 18.53 1.46 47.07
CA VAL A 64 17.95 1.38 48.42
C VAL A 64 16.80 0.37 48.45
N LEU A 65 15.93 0.34 47.43
CA LEU A 65 14.86 -0.65 47.35
C LEU A 65 15.39 -2.09 47.32
N GLU A 66 16.36 -2.36 46.44
CA GLU A 66 16.97 -3.69 46.27
C GLU A 66 17.66 -4.17 47.56
N ALA A 67 18.38 -3.29 48.24
CA ALA A 67 19.02 -3.60 49.52
C ALA A 67 17.99 -3.92 50.62
N TYR A 68 17.03 -3.02 50.86
CA TYR A 68 16.03 -3.23 51.91
C TYR A 68 15.12 -4.43 51.63
N ALA A 69 14.74 -4.68 50.37
CA ALA A 69 13.92 -5.84 50.01
C ALA A 69 14.70 -7.17 50.10
N ARG A 70 16.04 -7.14 50.02
CA ARG A 70 16.90 -8.31 50.20
C ARG A 70 17.00 -8.74 51.67
N PHE A 71 17.08 -7.79 52.60
CA PHE A 71 17.22 -8.06 54.04
C PHE A 71 15.86 -8.13 54.78
N HIS A 72 14.84 -7.41 54.31
CA HIS A 72 13.49 -7.36 54.89
C HIS A 72 12.45 -7.85 53.86
N ARG A 73 12.58 -9.13 53.48
CA ARG A 73 11.80 -9.71 52.38
C ARG A 73 10.32 -9.85 52.72
N ASP A 74 9.98 -10.26 53.92
CA ASP A 74 8.59 -10.47 54.34
C ASP A 74 7.84 -9.14 54.45
N GLU A 75 8.51 -8.08 54.92
CA GLU A 75 7.98 -6.71 54.88
C GLU A 75 7.84 -6.18 53.46
N PHE A 76 8.76 -6.55 52.54
CA PHE A 76 8.67 -6.16 51.14
C PHE A 76 7.54 -6.91 50.42
N GLU A 77 7.32 -8.20 50.69
CA GLU A 77 6.17 -8.97 50.22
C GLU A 77 4.85 -8.33 50.68
N ALA A 78 4.74 -7.96 51.96
CA ALA A 78 3.56 -7.27 52.48
C ALA A 78 3.35 -5.88 51.84
N PHE A 79 4.43 -5.18 51.45
CA PHE A 79 4.37 -3.89 50.76
C PHE A 79 4.01 -4.03 49.26
N PHE A 80 4.70 -4.90 48.54
CA PHE A 80 4.55 -5.16 47.11
C PHE A 80 3.43 -6.19 46.84
N ASN A 81 2.26 -5.92 47.43
CA ASN A 81 1.09 -6.77 47.32
C ASN A 81 0.24 -6.48 46.07
N ARG A 82 -0.76 -7.33 45.83
CA ARG A 82 -1.74 -7.21 44.73
C ARG A 82 -2.39 -5.83 44.62
N GLY A 83 -2.73 -5.20 45.75
CA GLY A 83 -3.37 -3.88 45.76
C GLY A 83 -2.46 -2.78 45.22
N LEU A 84 -1.16 -2.82 45.56
CA LEU A 84 -0.18 -1.88 45.03
C LEU A 84 0.02 -2.09 43.53
N VAL A 85 0.29 -3.33 43.09
CA VAL A 85 0.54 -3.64 41.67
C VAL A 85 -0.66 -3.30 40.79
N LEU A 86 -1.88 -3.63 41.22
CA LEU A 86 -3.10 -3.28 40.49
C LEU A 86 -3.33 -1.76 40.45
N GLY A 87 -3.11 -1.07 41.57
CA GLY A 87 -3.19 0.39 41.65
C GLY A 87 -2.25 1.07 40.66
N LEU A 88 -1.00 0.61 40.57
CA LEU A 88 0.00 1.09 39.62
C LEU A 88 -0.44 0.87 38.17
N LEU A 89 -0.87 -0.33 37.80
CA LEU A 89 -1.22 -0.71 36.42
C LEU A 89 -2.53 -0.08 35.91
N GLN A 90 -3.45 0.31 36.81
CA GLN A 90 -4.73 0.90 36.42
C GLN A 90 -4.78 2.43 36.63
N ARG A 91 -4.20 2.94 37.73
CA ARG A 91 -4.28 4.37 38.12
C ARG A 91 -2.98 5.14 37.99
N GLY A 92 -1.84 4.46 37.87
CA GLY A 92 -0.52 5.11 37.84
C GLY A 92 0.04 5.40 39.23
N TYR A 93 0.95 6.37 39.33
CA TYR A 93 1.62 6.73 40.58
C TYR A 93 1.85 8.24 40.70
N GLY A 94 0.95 8.91 41.44
CA GLY A 94 0.91 10.37 41.59
C GLY A 94 0.86 11.07 40.24
N GLY A 95 1.96 11.72 39.83
CA GLY A 95 2.05 12.39 38.52
C GLY A 95 2.23 11.47 37.30
N LEU A 96 2.63 10.20 37.47
CA LEU A 96 2.72 9.25 36.36
C LEU A 96 1.37 8.61 36.07
N GLY A 97 0.93 8.68 34.81
CA GLY A 97 -0.23 7.92 34.34
C GLY A 97 0.05 6.42 34.22
N SER A 98 -1.00 5.59 34.27
CA SER A 98 -0.90 4.12 34.22
C SER A 98 -0.27 3.52 32.95
N ARG A 99 -0.08 4.33 31.91
CA ARG A 99 0.56 3.96 30.63
C ARG A 99 2.04 4.33 30.55
N ASP A 100 2.67 4.78 31.64
CA ASP A 100 4.09 5.07 31.67
C ASP A 100 4.94 3.78 31.76
N PRO A 101 5.92 3.56 30.85
CA PRO A 101 6.79 2.38 30.89
C PRO A 101 7.56 2.19 32.21
N ALA A 102 7.85 3.28 32.95
CA ALA A 102 8.54 3.20 34.24
C ALA A 102 7.77 2.39 35.29
N ILE A 103 6.44 2.31 35.18
CA ILE A 103 5.61 1.48 36.05
C ILE A 103 5.88 0.00 35.80
N LEU A 104 5.96 -0.44 34.54
CA LEU A 104 6.31 -1.83 34.22
C LEU A 104 7.75 -2.16 34.64
N ASP A 105 8.70 -1.24 34.46
CA ASP A 105 10.08 -1.40 34.94
C ASP A 105 10.17 -1.55 36.46
N TYR A 106 9.30 -0.86 37.20
CA TYR A 106 9.19 -1.00 38.66
C TYR A 106 8.53 -2.33 39.05
N VAL A 107 7.42 -2.72 38.40
CA VAL A 107 6.74 -4.00 38.67
C VAL A 107 7.66 -5.19 38.35
N GLN A 108 8.38 -5.15 37.23
CA GLN A 108 9.36 -6.17 36.85
C GLN A 108 10.51 -6.27 37.87
N ALA A 109 10.99 -5.15 38.40
CA ALA A 109 11.99 -5.15 39.47
C ALA A 109 11.45 -5.73 40.78
N GLY A 110 10.22 -5.35 41.18
CA GLY A 110 9.55 -5.91 42.36
C GLY A 110 9.38 -7.42 42.27
N LEU A 111 8.90 -7.94 41.13
CA LEU A 111 8.77 -9.39 40.88
C LEU A 111 10.09 -10.15 41.08
N ARG A 112 11.23 -9.60 40.64
CA ARG A 112 12.56 -10.23 40.86
C ARG A 112 12.91 -10.33 42.34
N LEU A 113 12.49 -9.37 43.17
CA LEU A 113 12.80 -9.31 44.60
C LEU A 113 11.94 -10.28 45.44
N ILE A 114 10.70 -10.54 45.00
CA ILE A 114 9.75 -11.47 45.67
C ILE A 114 9.59 -12.82 44.97
N ILE A 115 10.43 -13.20 44.00
CA ILE A 115 10.21 -14.45 43.24
C ILE A 115 10.29 -15.73 44.08
N SER A 116 10.94 -15.67 45.25
CA SER A 116 10.97 -16.75 46.24
C SER A 116 9.78 -16.76 47.20
N CYS A 117 8.87 -15.79 47.12
CA CYS A 117 7.77 -15.58 48.07
C CYS A 117 6.45 -16.18 47.56
N PRO A 118 5.57 -16.71 48.44
CA PRO A 118 4.29 -17.30 48.03
C PRO A 118 3.35 -16.35 47.28
N SER A 119 3.29 -15.06 47.65
CA SER A 119 2.42 -14.06 47.01
C SER A 119 2.70 -13.84 45.52
N VAL A 120 3.89 -14.20 45.02
CA VAL A 120 4.23 -14.03 43.61
C VAL A 120 3.28 -14.81 42.69
N LEU A 121 2.70 -15.91 43.17
CA LEU A 121 1.72 -16.70 42.43
C LEU A 121 0.41 -15.94 42.20
N GLU A 122 -0.05 -15.17 43.19
CA GLU A 122 -1.23 -14.30 43.04
C GLU A 122 -0.93 -13.14 42.09
N LEU A 123 0.27 -12.57 42.14
CA LEU A 123 0.71 -11.51 41.25
C LEU A 123 0.89 -12.00 39.80
N PHE A 124 1.37 -13.22 39.57
CA PHE A 124 1.37 -13.83 38.25
C PHE A 124 -0.04 -13.96 37.69
N ALA A 125 -1.00 -14.44 38.51
CA ALA A 125 -2.41 -14.54 38.09
C ALA A 125 -3.03 -13.15 37.79
N LEU A 126 -2.68 -12.12 38.58
CA LEU A 126 -3.08 -10.73 38.31
C LEU A 126 -2.52 -10.23 36.96
N LEU A 127 -1.22 -10.46 36.73
CA LEU A 127 -0.51 -9.97 35.55
C LEU A 127 -0.97 -10.68 34.27
N GLN A 128 -1.45 -11.93 34.33
CA GLN A 128 -2.10 -12.59 33.19
C GLN A 128 -3.33 -11.81 32.70
N VAL A 129 -4.18 -11.32 33.62
CA VAL A 129 -5.37 -10.55 33.27
C VAL A 129 -4.99 -9.15 32.78
N GLU A 130 -4.10 -8.47 33.51
CA GLU A 130 -3.69 -7.11 33.18
C GLU A 130 -2.87 -7.04 31.88
N ALA A 131 -2.01 -8.02 31.57
CA ALA A 131 -1.29 -8.09 30.30
C ALA A 131 -2.23 -8.20 29.10
N LEU A 132 -3.30 -9.00 29.20
CA LEU A 132 -4.33 -9.11 28.17
C LEU A 132 -5.11 -7.80 28.02
N ARG A 133 -5.52 -7.15 29.13
CA ARG A 133 -6.15 -5.83 29.10
C ARG A 133 -5.25 -4.81 28.40
N MET A 134 -3.97 -4.76 28.76
CA MET A 134 -3.01 -3.80 28.20
C MET A 134 -2.83 -3.95 26.69
N VAL A 135 -2.80 -5.16 26.12
CA VAL A 135 -2.74 -5.34 24.65
C VAL A 135 -4.08 -5.08 23.96
N CYS A 136 -5.22 -5.31 24.63
CA CYS A 136 -6.52 -4.88 24.10
C CYS A 136 -6.61 -3.34 23.97
N GLU A 137 -5.95 -2.59 24.85
CA GLU A 137 -5.93 -1.13 24.88
C GLU A 137 -5.00 -0.44 23.85
N ARG A 138 -4.38 -1.20 22.93
CA ARG A 138 -3.46 -0.70 21.88
C ARG A 138 -2.31 0.14 22.47
N PRO A 139 -1.40 -0.48 23.25
CA PRO A 139 -0.34 0.23 23.94
C PRO A 139 0.71 0.74 22.95
N ALA A 140 1.23 1.95 23.17
CA ALA A 140 2.29 2.51 22.34
C ALA A 140 3.56 1.61 22.35
N PRO A 141 4.40 1.62 21.29
CA PRO A 141 5.56 0.73 21.17
C PRO A 141 6.48 0.64 22.41
N PRO A 142 6.82 1.74 23.12
CA PRO A 142 7.66 1.65 24.32
C PRO A 142 7.02 0.86 25.47
N LEU A 143 5.72 1.06 25.70
CA LEU A 143 4.98 0.36 26.76
C LEU A 143 4.78 -1.12 26.38
N CYS A 144 4.46 -1.39 25.12
CA CYS A 144 4.29 -2.75 24.61
C CYS A 144 5.61 -3.54 24.66
N ALA A 145 6.73 -2.92 24.31
CA ALA A 145 8.06 -3.53 24.41
C ALA A 145 8.44 -3.87 25.85
N ARG A 146 8.17 -2.98 26.82
CA ARG A 146 8.39 -3.27 28.26
C ARG A 146 7.47 -4.35 28.79
N LEU A 147 6.20 -4.38 28.39
CA LEU A 147 5.29 -5.48 28.71
C LEU A 147 5.85 -6.80 28.17
N CYS A 148 6.32 -6.81 26.91
CA CYS A 148 6.89 -8.00 26.31
C CYS A 148 8.20 -8.44 27.00
N GLN A 149 8.99 -7.49 27.53
CA GLN A 149 10.17 -7.79 28.35
C GLN A 149 9.79 -8.48 29.65
N LEU A 150 8.81 -7.94 30.38
CA LEU A 150 8.32 -8.53 31.63
C LEU A 150 7.77 -9.94 31.41
N LEU A 151 7.00 -10.15 30.34
CA LEU A 151 6.44 -11.45 29.97
C LEU A 151 7.50 -12.46 29.51
N GLY A 152 8.60 -11.99 28.90
CA GLY A 152 9.75 -12.82 28.53
C GLY A 152 10.57 -13.28 29.74
N ASP A 153 10.83 -12.38 30.69
CA ASP A 153 11.50 -12.67 31.96
C ASP A 153 10.64 -13.57 32.88
N PHE A 154 9.32 -13.38 32.85
CA PHE A 154 8.35 -14.12 33.65
C PHE A 154 7.23 -14.74 32.79
N PRO A 155 7.50 -15.88 32.10
CA PRO A 155 6.48 -16.57 31.30
C PRO A 155 5.24 -17.02 32.11
N GLN A 156 5.33 -17.05 33.43
CA GLN A 156 4.21 -17.28 34.34
C GLN A 156 3.13 -16.17 34.25
N CYS A 157 3.50 -14.97 33.80
CA CYS A 157 2.60 -13.84 33.59
C CYS A 157 1.86 -13.89 32.24
N LEU A 158 2.20 -14.81 31.31
CA LEU A 158 1.52 -14.93 30.03
C LEU A 158 0.09 -15.48 30.20
N PRO A 159 -0.94 -14.93 29.53
CA PRO A 159 -2.33 -15.38 29.67
C PRO A 159 -2.49 -16.87 29.34
N ARG A 160 -2.87 -17.68 30.35
CA ARG A 160 -2.87 -19.14 30.24
C ARG A 160 -4.17 -19.72 29.67
N GLY A 161 -4.03 -20.81 28.93
CA GLY A 161 -5.13 -21.58 28.38
C GLY A 161 -5.50 -21.16 26.95
N ARG A 162 -5.88 -22.14 26.13
CA ARG A 162 -5.98 -22.04 24.66
C ARG A 162 -6.71 -20.79 24.15
N LYS A 163 -7.81 -20.38 24.80
CA LYS A 163 -8.58 -19.18 24.41
C LYS A 163 -7.89 -17.87 24.76
N LEU A 164 -7.24 -17.77 25.93
CA LEU A 164 -6.62 -16.52 26.40
C LEU A 164 -5.27 -16.28 25.75
N SER A 165 -4.45 -17.33 25.58
CA SER A 165 -3.19 -17.26 24.82
C SER A 165 -3.43 -16.86 23.36
N LEU A 166 -4.43 -17.48 22.72
CA LEU A 166 -4.86 -17.11 21.37
C LEU A 166 -5.33 -15.63 21.29
N ALA A 167 -6.23 -15.23 22.19
CA ALA A 167 -6.71 -13.85 22.23
C ALA A 167 -5.58 -12.84 22.46
N PHE A 168 -4.62 -13.16 23.34
CA PHE A 168 -3.43 -12.35 23.56
C PHE A 168 -2.61 -12.17 22.27
N CYS A 169 -2.33 -13.27 21.56
CA CYS A 169 -1.59 -13.23 20.30
C CYS A 169 -2.29 -12.37 19.25
N GLN A 170 -3.60 -12.57 19.03
CA GLN A 170 -4.40 -11.78 18.09
C GLN A 170 -4.45 -10.30 18.45
N GLN A 171 -4.62 -9.97 19.73
CA GLN A 171 -4.65 -8.58 20.19
C GLN A 171 -3.27 -7.92 20.16
N LEU A 172 -2.18 -8.70 20.28
CA LEU A 172 -0.82 -8.22 20.09
C LEU A 172 -0.55 -7.89 18.62
N VAL A 173 -0.96 -8.75 17.68
CA VAL A 173 -0.90 -8.47 16.22
C VAL A 173 -1.67 -7.19 15.88
N ARG A 174 -2.92 -7.06 16.35
CA ARG A 174 -3.71 -5.83 16.16
C ARG A 174 -3.06 -4.59 16.79
N SER A 175 -2.36 -4.73 17.91
CA SER A 175 -1.61 -3.63 18.53
C SER A 175 -0.41 -3.22 17.70
N MET A 176 0.35 -4.18 17.17
CA MET A 176 1.46 -3.93 16.26
C MET A 176 1.00 -3.22 14.98
N ALA A 177 -0.20 -3.52 14.49
CA ALA A 177 -0.80 -2.82 13.37
C ALA A 177 -1.08 -1.31 13.64
N HIS A 178 -1.14 -0.88 14.90
CA HIS A 178 -1.30 0.53 15.29
C HIS A 178 0.04 1.21 15.67
N PHE A 179 1.18 0.53 15.50
CA PHE A 179 2.48 1.07 15.88
C PHE A 179 2.94 2.17 14.93
N GLN A 180 3.32 3.32 15.48
CA GLN A 180 3.85 4.47 14.76
C GLN A 180 5.06 5.02 15.51
N SER A 181 6.05 5.56 14.79
CA SER A 181 7.14 6.31 15.41
C SER A 181 6.62 7.66 15.90
N LYS A 182 7.07 8.10 17.08
CA LYS A 182 6.74 9.43 17.62
C LYS A 182 7.56 10.57 17.01
N GLY A 183 8.56 10.26 16.19
CA GLY A 183 9.43 11.25 15.56
C GLY A 183 10.24 10.67 14.40
N SER A 184 10.81 11.60 13.63
CA SER A 184 11.56 11.33 12.39
C SER A 184 13.09 11.37 12.59
N ARG A 185 13.56 11.51 13.83
CA ARG A 185 15.00 11.50 14.12
C ARG A 185 15.50 10.05 14.16
N GLU A 186 16.67 9.84 13.59
CA GLU A 186 17.24 8.51 13.46
C GLU A 186 17.40 7.71 14.78
N PRO A 187 17.85 8.28 15.93
CA PRO A 187 17.88 7.52 17.19
C PRO A 187 16.49 7.10 17.69
N GLU A 188 15.45 7.90 17.40
CA GLU A 188 14.06 7.55 17.73
C GLU A 188 13.57 6.40 16.84
N LEU A 189 13.94 6.40 15.57
CA LEU A 189 13.65 5.32 14.62
C LEU A 189 14.41 4.02 14.96
N ARG A 190 15.69 4.10 15.34
CA ARG A 190 16.46 2.94 15.86
C ARG A 190 15.77 2.34 17.09
N LEU A 191 15.38 3.19 18.05
CA LEU A 191 14.68 2.78 19.27
C LEU A 191 13.32 2.15 18.95
N TYR A 192 12.55 2.73 18.03
CA TYR A 192 11.28 2.18 17.55
C TYR A 192 11.45 0.78 16.94
N VAL A 193 12.41 0.61 16.02
CA VAL A 193 12.72 -0.70 15.42
C VAL A 193 13.12 -1.74 16.47
N SER A 194 13.93 -1.34 17.46
CA SER A 194 14.30 -2.21 18.58
C SER A 194 13.07 -2.63 19.41
N GLN A 195 12.15 -1.71 19.70
CA GLN A 195 10.92 -1.98 20.45
C GLN A 195 10.01 -2.96 19.69
N VAL A 196 9.77 -2.75 18.40
CA VAL A 196 8.98 -3.67 17.55
C VAL A 196 9.66 -5.04 17.43
N THR A 197 11.00 -5.08 17.35
CA THR A 197 11.77 -6.33 17.30
C THR A 197 11.63 -7.13 18.60
N GLN A 198 11.56 -6.46 19.75
CA GLN A 198 11.30 -7.08 21.05
C GLN A 198 9.88 -7.66 21.14
N VAL A 199 8.86 -6.91 20.70
CA VAL A 199 7.46 -7.38 20.67
C VAL A 199 7.29 -8.59 19.75
N SER A 200 7.81 -8.52 18.53
CA SER A 200 7.81 -9.66 17.60
C SER A 200 8.61 -10.85 18.12
N GLY A 201 9.69 -10.60 18.88
CA GLY A 201 10.47 -11.63 19.59
C GLY A 201 9.65 -12.47 20.56
N LEU A 202 8.86 -11.81 21.42
CA LEU A 202 7.95 -12.52 22.34
C LEU A 202 6.88 -13.31 21.57
N LEU A 203 6.25 -12.71 20.56
CA LEU A 203 5.19 -13.42 19.82
C LEU A 203 5.75 -14.67 19.11
N ARG A 204 6.96 -14.60 18.56
CA ARG A 204 7.68 -15.77 18.03
C ARG A 204 8.02 -16.82 19.10
N SER A 205 8.31 -16.42 20.35
CA SER A 205 8.54 -17.40 21.42
C SER A 205 7.24 -18.10 21.85
N ILE A 206 6.11 -17.37 21.87
CA ILE A 206 4.79 -17.96 22.14
C ILE A 206 4.41 -18.95 21.04
N TRP A 207 4.58 -18.61 19.76
CA TRP A 207 4.34 -19.54 18.64
C TRP A 207 5.21 -20.81 18.68
N LYS A 208 6.41 -20.75 19.28
CA LYS A 208 7.27 -21.91 19.50
C LYS A 208 6.81 -22.77 20.68
N ALA A 209 6.29 -22.15 21.74
CA ALA A 209 5.81 -22.84 22.94
C ALA A 209 4.40 -23.44 22.74
N GLU A 210 3.52 -22.74 22.02
CA GLU A 210 2.14 -23.14 21.73
C GLU A 210 1.84 -23.02 20.23
N PRO A 211 2.26 -24.01 19.39
CA PRO A 211 2.14 -23.95 17.93
C PRO A 211 0.71 -23.72 17.39
N ASP A 212 -0.30 -24.16 18.14
CA ASP A 212 -1.73 -23.89 17.88
C ASP A 212 -2.06 -22.39 17.71
N THR A 213 -1.26 -21.50 18.30
CA THR A 213 -1.48 -20.05 18.21
C THR A 213 -0.96 -19.42 16.92
N LEU A 214 -0.05 -20.09 16.19
CA LEU A 214 0.63 -19.53 15.03
C LEU A 214 -0.33 -19.22 13.87
N LEU A 215 -1.05 -20.24 13.37
CA LEU A 215 -1.95 -20.08 12.22
C LEU A 215 -3.05 -19.03 12.49
N PRO A 216 -3.76 -19.03 13.63
CA PRO A 216 -4.74 -17.98 13.94
C PRO A 216 -4.14 -16.58 14.10
N SER A 217 -2.88 -16.46 14.55
CA SER A 217 -2.20 -15.16 14.61
C SER A 217 -1.86 -14.63 13.21
N LEU A 218 -1.49 -15.52 12.29
CA LEU A 218 -1.26 -15.16 10.89
C LEU A 218 -2.57 -14.87 10.16
N GLN A 219 -3.65 -15.59 10.45
CA GLN A 219 -4.99 -15.26 9.94
C GLN A 219 -5.45 -13.86 10.38
N GLU A 220 -5.18 -13.49 11.64
CA GLU A 220 -5.45 -12.14 12.14
C GLU A 220 -4.60 -11.08 11.42
N LEU A 221 -3.30 -11.36 11.20
CA LEU A 221 -2.42 -10.49 10.41
C LEU A 221 -2.95 -10.29 8.98
N PHE A 222 -3.44 -11.37 8.35
CA PHE A 222 -4.06 -11.32 7.02
C PHE A 222 -5.34 -10.50 7.01
N ALA A 223 -6.24 -10.71 7.96
CA ALA A 223 -7.47 -9.93 8.09
C ALA A 223 -7.21 -8.43 8.24
N VAL A 224 -6.17 -8.06 9.00
CA VAL A 224 -5.71 -6.67 9.16
C VAL A 224 -5.23 -6.08 7.83
N ILE A 225 -4.33 -6.74 7.08
CA ILE A 225 -3.83 -6.19 5.81
C ILE A 225 -4.85 -6.23 4.67
N SER A 226 -5.79 -7.19 4.69
CA SER A 226 -6.86 -7.27 3.69
C SER A 226 -8.06 -6.35 3.98
N SER A 227 -8.01 -5.57 5.06
CA SER A 227 -9.06 -4.62 5.43
C SER A 227 -9.22 -3.53 4.37
N THR A 228 -10.45 -3.25 3.97
CA THR A 228 -10.78 -2.15 3.04
C THR A 228 -11.29 -0.90 3.76
N ASP A 229 -11.09 -0.82 5.08
CA ASP A 229 -11.40 0.36 5.88
C ASP A 229 -10.41 1.49 5.54
N THR A 230 -10.92 2.61 5.05
CA THR A 230 -10.12 3.79 4.67
C THR A 230 -9.75 4.67 5.86
N SER A 231 -10.34 4.44 7.04
CA SER A 231 -10.02 5.18 8.27
C SER A 231 -8.82 4.62 9.03
N PHE A 232 -8.35 3.41 8.67
CA PHE A 232 -7.28 2.69 9.36
C PHE A 232 -6.25 2.10 8.39
N GLU A 233 -5.03 2.63 8.43
CA GLU A 233 -3.89 2.07 7.71
C GLU A 233 -2.97 1.29 8.68
N PRO A 234 -2.78 -0.03 8.49
CA PRO A 234 -1.95 -0.85 9.35
C PRO A 234 -0.46 -0.59 9.15
N SER A 235 0.25 -0.50 10.28
CA SER A 235 1.70 -0.28 10.31
C SER A 235 2.52 -1.34 9.59
N VAL A 236 3.53 -0.89 8.83
CA VAL A 236 4.60 -1.72 8.27
C VAL A 236 5.41 -2.49 9.35
N ALA A 237 5.26 -2.15 10.63
CA ALA A 237 5.78 -2.93 11.76
C ALA A 237 5.35 -4.41 11.74
N LEU A 238 4.21 -4.74 11.12
CA LEU A 238 3.76 -6.13 10.91
C LEU A 238 4.77 -6.97 10.11
N ALA A 239 5.61 -6.35 9.26
CA ALA A 239 6.69 -7.03 8.56
C ALA A 239 7.66 -7.77 9.50
N SER A 240 7.84 -7.29 10.74
CA SER A 240 8.70 -7.94 11.74
C SER A 240 8.22 -9.34 12.18
N LEU A 241 6.95 -9.67 11.94
CA LEU A 241 6.35 -10.96 12.27
C LEU A 241 6.59 -12.03 11.21
N VAL A 242 6.70 -11.63 9.94
CA VAL A 242 6.63 -12.55 8.80
C VAL A 242 7.98 -13.08 8.32
N GLN A 243 9.10 -12.59 8.88
CA GLN A 243 10.47 -12.92 8.45
C GLN A 243 10.88 -14.39 8.68
N HIS A 244 10.21 -15.13 9.57
CA HIS A 244 10.64 -16.48 9.97
C HIS A 244 9.50 -17.51 9.88
N ILE A 245 8.57 -17.31 8.94
CA ILE A 245 7.42 -18.20 8.73
C ILE A 245 7.77 -19.27 7.68
N PRO A 246 7.48 -20.56 7.93
CA PRO A 246 7.77 -21.61 6.95
C PRO A 246 7.02 -21.42 5.62
N LEU A 247 7.70 -21.68 4.49
CA LEU A 247 7.15 -21.52 3.12
C LEU A 247 5.82 -22.25 2.91
N GLN A 248 5.62 -23.41 3.56
CA GLN A 248 4.36 -24.16 3.51
C GLN A 248 3.19 -23.36 4.10
N MET A 249 3.42 -22.64 5.20
CA MET A 249 2.41 -21.81 5.85
C MET A 249 2.07 -20.58 4.99
N ILE A 250 3.08 -19.95 4.38
CA ILE A 250 2.89 -18.88 3.38
C ILE A 250 1.99 -19.38 2.25
N THR A 251 2.31 -20.55 1.69
CA THR A 251 1.54 -21.16 0.59
C THR A 251 0.08 -21.42 0.97
N VAL A 252 -0.20 -21.89 2.18
CA VAL A 252 -1.57 -22.12 2.68
C VAL A 252 -2.34 -20.81 2.83
N LEU A 253 -1.72 -19.78 3.43
CA LEU A 253 -2.37 -18.48 3.65
C LEU A 253 -2.66 -17.74 2.34
N ILE A 254 -1.68 -17.70 1.42
CA ILE A 254 -1.86 -17.09 0.09
C ILE A 254 -2.93 -17.82 -0.72
N ARG A 255 -2.95 -19.17 -0.68
CA ARG A 255 -4.02 -19.94 -1.33
C ARG A 255 -5.38 -19.59 -0.74
N SER A 256 -5.51 -19.57 0.59
CA SER A 256 -6.75 -19.20 1.27
C SER A 256 -7.24 -17.80 0.86
N LEU A 257 -6.34 -16.82 0.73
CA LEU A 257 -6.69 -15.46 0.31
C LEU A 257 -7.14 -15.38 -1.16
N THR A 258 -6.52 -16.17 -2.05
CA THR A 258 -6.73 -16.08 -3.51
C THR A 258 -7.84 -16.98 -4.04
N THR A 259 -8.18 -18.07 -3.34
CA THR A 259 -9.19 -19.06 -3.79
C THR A 259 -10.49 -19.06 -3.00
N ASP A 260 -10.60 -18.32 -1.89
CA ASP A 260 -11.85 -18.21 -1.13
C ASP A 260 -12.84 -17.27 -1.85
N PRO A 261 -14.03 -17.76 -2.27
CA PRO A 261 -15.01 -16.95 -3.01
C PRO A 261 -15.61 -15.80 -2.20
N ASN A 262 -15.42 -15.76 -0.88
CA ASN A 262 -15.89 -14.68 -0.02
C ASN A 262 -14.93 -13.47 0.00
N VAL A 263 -13.68 -13.65 -0.45
CA VAL A 263 -12.68 -12.57 -0.49
C VAL A 263 -12.93 -11.67 -1.69
N LYS A 264 -13.16 -10.38 -1.43
CA LYS A 264 -13.38 -9.37 -2.47
C LYS A 264 -12.07 -8.95 -3.13
N ASP A 265 -12.13 -8.57 -4.40
CA ASP A 265 -10.98 -8.08 -5.16
C ASP A 265 -10.29 -6.89 -4.47
N ALA A 266 -11.05 -5.95 -3.90
CA ALA A 266 -10.51 -4.85 -3.12
C ALA A 266 -9.67 -5.31 -1.90
N SER A 267 -10.05 -6.40 -1.23
CA SER A 267 -9.29 -6.98 -0.11
C SER A 267 -7.98 -7.62 -0.57
N MET A 268 -7.98 -8.25 -1.75
CA MET A 268 -6.76 -8.76 -2.38
C MET A 268 -5.81 -7.63 -2.81
N THR A 269 -6.35 -6.55 -3.39
CA THR A 269 -5.60 -5.32 -3.71
C THR A 269 -4.94 -4.73 -2.47
N GLN A 270 -5.69 -4.53 -1.38
CA GLN A 270 -5.16 -3.99 -0.13
C GLN A 270 -4.07 -4.88 0.48
N ALA A 271 -4.30 -6.20 0.52
CA ALA A 271 -3.31 -7.14 1.01
C ALA A 271 -2.00 -7.08 0.19
N LEU A 272 -2.09 -7.01 -1.16
CA LEU A 272 -0.90 -6.91 -2.01
C LEU A 272 -0.16 -5.58 -1.82
N CYS A 273 -0.87 -4.45 -1.80
CA CYS A 273 -0.28 -3.13 -1.54
C CYS A 273 0.51 -3.13 -0.21
N ARG A 274 -0.12 -3.59 0.88
CA ARG A 274 0.48 -3.58 2.22
C ARG A 274 1.62 -4.59 2.38
N MET A 275 1.58 -5.72 1.67
CA MET A 275 2.74 -6.64 1.59
C MET A 275 3.92 -6.01 0.83
N ILE A 276 3.67 -5.20 -0.20
CA ILE A 276 4.74 -4.45 -0.89
C ILE A 276 5.29 -3.37 0.04
N ASP A 277 4.43 -2.67 0.79
CA ASP A 277 4.83 -1.65 1.76
C ASP A 277 5.66 -2.23 2.93
N TRP A 278 5.61 -3.54 3.20
CA TRP A 278 6.54 -4.18 4.14
C TRP A 278 8.01 -4.14 3.71
N LEU A 279 8.31 -3.89 2.42
CA LEU A 279 9.68 -3.58 1.99
C LEU A 279 10.19 -2.25 2.62
N SER A 280 9.29 -1.41 3.12
CA SER A 280 9.57 -0.24 3.97
C SER A 280 9.73 -0.58 5.46
N TRP A 281 10.03 -1.84 5.83
CA TRP A 281 10.50 -2.20 7.17
C TRP A 281 12.02 -2.44 7.20
N PRO A 282 12.81 -1.85 8.12
CA PRO A 282 14.28 -1.84 7.99
C PRO A 282 14.95 -3.21 8.05
N LEU A 283 14.24 -4.20 8.59
CA LEU A 283 14.69 -5.59 8.75
C LEU A 283 13.89 -6.55 7.84
N ALA A 284 13.36 -6.06 6.72
CA ALA A 284 12.64 -6.83 5.70
C ALA A 284 13.61 -7.64 4.81
N GLN A 285 14.10 -8.77 5.32
CA GLN A 285 15.01 -9.65 4.59
C GLN A 285 14.29 -10.71 3.74
N HIS A 286 13.05 -11.06 4.10
CA HIS A 286 12.28 -12.17 3.50
C HIS A 286 10.85 -11.78 3.10
N VAL A 287 10.61 -10.48 2.84
CA VAL A 287 9.28 -9.96 2.44
C VAL A 287 8.96 -10.30 0.98
N GLU A 288 9.96 -10.34 0.12
CA GLU A 288 9.83 -10.71 -1.30
C GLU A 288 9.17 -12.09 -1.48
N THR A 289 9.45 -13.03 -0.58
CA THR A 289 8.85 -14.36 -0.58
C THR A 289 7.33 -14.30 -0.45
N TRP A 290 6.79 -13.39 0.37
CA TRP A 290 5.35 -13.18 0.52
C TRP A 290 4.74 -12.44 -0.67
N VAL A 291 5.39 -11.35 -1.10
CA VAL A 291 4.92 -10.53 -2.24
C VAL A 291 4.88 -11.36 -3.53
N ILE A 292 5.96 -12.08 -3.86
CA ILE A 292 6.03 -12.92 -5.06
C ILE A 292 5.06 -14.10 -4.97
N ALA A 293 4.86 -14.69 -3.79
CA ALA A 293 3.83 -15.73 -3.61
C ALA A 293 2.43 -15.20 -3.90
N LEU A 294 2.08 -13.99 -3.43
CA LEU A 294 0.78 -13.37 -3.70
C LEU A 294 0.62 -12.97 -5.18
N LEU A 295 1.64 -12.38 -5.79
CA LEU A 295 1.65 -12.04 -7.23
C LEU A 295 1.39 -13.29 -8.09
N LYS A 296 2.10 -14.39 -7.82
CA LYS A 296 1.88 -15.69 -8.49
C LYS A 296 0.52 -16.29 -8.20
N GLY A 297 0.03 -16.17 -6.96
CA GLY A 297 -1.30 -16.64 -6.56
C GLY A 297 -2.42 -15.93 -7.34
N LEU A 298 -2.36 -14.60 -7.41
CA LEU A 298 -3.30 -13.76 -8.15
C LEU A 298 -3.26 -14.02 -9.67
N ALA A 299 -2.07 -14.26 -10.24
CA ALA A 299 -1.93 -14.65 -11.65
C ALA A 299 -2.59 -16.00 -11.93
N ALA A 300 -2.41 -17.00 -11.05
CA ALA A 300 -3.02 -18.31 -11.18
C ALA A 300 -4.57 -18.27 -11.14
N VAL A 301 -5.16 -17.33 -10.39
CA VAL A 301 -6.62 -17.07 -10.39
C VAL A 301 -7.06 -15.95 -11.36
N GLN A 302 -6.19 -15.60 -12.32
CA GLN A 302 -6.47 -14.66 -13.42
C GLN A 302 -6.88 -13.24 -13.00
N LYS A 303 -6.41 -12.77 -11.83
CA LYS A 303 -6.68 -11.43 -11.29
C LYS A 303 -5.74 -10.36 -11.87
N PHE A 304 -5.57 -10.38 -13.19
CA PHE A 304 -4.58 -9.54 -13.89
C PHE A 304 -4.80 -8.03 -13.71
N THR A 305 -6.05 -7.56 -13.61
CA THR A 305 -6.32 -6.14 -13.33
C THR A 305 -5.71 -5.69 -12.00
N ILE A 306 -5.84 -6.49 -10.92
CA ILE A 306 -5.21 -6.18 -9.61
C ILE A 306 -3.68 -6.12 -9.76
N LEU A 307 -3.10 -7.06 -10.52
CA LEU A 307 -1.65 -7.10 -10.74
C LEU A 307 -1.16 -5.89 -11.53
N ILE A 308 -1.90 -5.44 -12.55
CA ILE A 308 -1.60 -4.26 -13.36
C ILE A 308 -1.68 -3.00 -12.49
N ASP A 309 -2.83 -2.76 -11.87
CA ASP A 309 -3.11 -1.54 -11.12
C ASP A 309 -2.13 -1.38 -9.94
N VAL A 310 -1.86 -2.46 -9.19
CA VAL A 310 -0.92 -2.43 -8.06
C VAL A 310 0.53 -2.32 -8.51
N THR A 311 0.90 -2.88 -9.67
CA THR A 311 2.25 -2.67 -10.23
C THR A 311 2.46 -1.20 -10.56
N LEU A 312 1.56 -0.59 -11.32
CA LEU A 312 1.64 0.85 -11.65
C LEU A 312 1.67 1.73 -10.40
N LEU A 313 0.88 1.39 -9.38
CA LEU A 313 0.81 2.15 -8.12
C LEU A 313 2.07 2.03 -7.23
N LYS A 314 2.79 0.90 -7.27
CA LYS A 314 3.84 0.59 -6.28
C LYS A 314 5.24 0.37 -6.84
N ILE A 315 5.43 0.31 -8.16
CA ILE A 315 6.73 -0.08 -8.73
C ILE A 315 7.86 0.92 -8.41
N GLU A 316 7.56 2.21 -8.37
CA GLU A 316 8.51 3.25 -7.93
C GLU A 316 8.93 3.07 -6.46
N LEU A 317 8.01 2.69 -5.58
CA LEU A 317 8.33 2.38 -4.18
C LEU A 317 9.30 1.20 -4.11
N VAL A 318 9.02 0.11 -4.83
CA VAL A 318 9.90 -1.08 -4.89
C VAL A 318 11.28 -0.70 -5.44
N PHE A 319 11.36 0.11 -6.50
CA PHE A 319 12.62 0.59 -7.05
C PHE A 319 13.39 1.46 -6.04
N ASN A 320 12.71 2.35 -5.32
CA ASN A 320 13.32 3.16 -4.27
C ASN A 320 13.81 2.32 -3.07
N ARG A 321 13.32 1.09 -2.88
CA ARG A 321 13.89 0.17 -1.88
C ARG A 321 15.27 -0.40 -2.28
N LEU A 322 15.68 -0.31 -3.54
CA LEU A 322 17.00 -0.78 -4.00
C LEU A 322 18.17 -0.02 -3.36
N TRP A 323 17.98 1.23 -2.92
CA TRP A 323 19.02 1.99 -2.23
C TRP A 323 19.49 1.31 -0.94
N PHE A 324 18.64 0.52 -0.27
CA PHE A 324 18.85 0.02 1.08
C PHE A 324 19.45 -1.40 1.11
N PRO A 325 20.72 -1.59 1.55
CA PRO A 325 21.44 -2.85 1.37
C PRO A 325 20.74 -4.11 1.91
N LEU A 326 20.02 -4.00 3.04
CA LEU A 326 19.35 -5.14 3.68
C LEU A 326 18.10 -5.62 2.91
N VAL A 327 17.39 -4.70 2.26
CA VAL A 327 16.13 -4.99 1.54
C VAL A 327 16.37 -5.15 0.03
N ARG A 328 17.46 -4.57 -0.50
CA ARG A 328 17.82 -4.55 -1.93
C ARG A 328 17.68 -5.89 -2.66
N PRO A 329 18.13 -7.05 -2.13
CA PRO A 329 17.97 -8.32 -2.84
C PRO A 329 16.50 -8.71 -3.00
N GLY A 330 15.68 -8.51 -1.95
CA GLY A 330 14.25 -8.77 -1.99
C GLY A 330 13.48 -7.78 -2.86
N ALA A 331 13.80 -6.48 -2.75
CA ALA A 331 13.24 -5.45 -3.62
C ALA A 331 13.57 -5.70 -5.10
N LEU A 332 14.79 -6.12 -5.44
CA LEU A 332 15.16 -6.48 -6.81
C LEU A 332 14.40 -7.72 -7.30
N ALA A 333 14.18 -8.72 -6.44
CA ALA A 333 13.39 -9.91 -6.80
C ALA A 333 11.92 -9.55 -7.08
N VAL A 334 11.30 -8.69 -6.26
CA VAL A 334 9.93 -8.19 -6.49
C VAL A 334 9.88 -7.36 -7.77
N LEU A 335 10.81 -6.42 -7.94
CA LEU A 335 10.90 -5.55 -9.13
C LEU A 335 11.06 -6.37 -10.41
N SER A 336 11.98 -7.34 -10.40
CA SER A 336 12.21 -8.23 -11.53
C SER A 336 10.97 -9.04 -11.87
N HIS A 337 10.23 -9.53 -10.87
CA HIS A 337 8.99 -10.25 -11.12
C HIS A 337 7.89 -9.33 -11.69
N MET A 338 7.71 -8.12 -11.14
CA MET A 338 6.77 -7.14 -11.66
C MET A 338 7.06 -6.77 -13.11
N LEU A 339 8.29 -6.32 -13.41
CA LEU A 339 8.68 -5.89 -14.76
C LEU A 339 8.62 -7.02 -15.79
N LEU A 340 9.15 -8.20 -15.45
CA LEU A 340 9.17 -9.32 -16.40
C LEU A 340 7.79 -9.95 -16.64
N SER A 341 6.82 -9.74 -15.74
CA SER A 341 5.43 -10.17 -15.97
C SER A 341 4.56 -9.09 -16.60
N PHE A 342 4.86 -7.80 -16.38
CA PHE A 342 4.17 -6.66 -16.99
C PHE A 342 4.71 -6.43 -18.42
N GLN A 343 4.30 -7.29 -19.37
CA GLN A 343 4.81 -7.27 -20.77
C GLN A 343 3.90 -6.55 -21.80
N HIS A 344 2.74 -6.04 -21.40
CA HIS A 344 1.71 -5.54 -22.31
C HIS A 344 1.74 -4.01 -22.54
N SER A 345 2.54 -3.26 -21.77
CA SER A 345 2.67 -1.80 -21.87
C SER A 345 4.00 -1.34 -21.27
N PRO A 346 4.75 -0.42 -21.92
CA PRO A 346 6.03 0.07 -21.40
C PRO A 346 5.90 0.92 -20.14
N GLU A 347 4.69 1.36 -19.79
CA GLU A 347 4.36 2.30 -18.72
C GLU A 347 5.06 2.01 -17.39
N ALA A 348 4.92 0.78 -16.87
CA ALA A 348 5.55 0.38 -15.60
C ALA A 348 7.09 0.48 -15.63
N PHE A 349 7.72 0.21 -16.78
CA PHE A 349 9.16 0.38 -16.94
C PHE A 349 9.55 1.86 -17.10
N HIS A 350 8.77 2.63 -17.86
CA HIS A 350 9.00 4.05 -18.11
C HIS A 350 8.88 4.91 -16.84
N LEU A 351 8.04 4.54 -15.87
CA LEU A 351 8.02 5.16 -14.53
C LEU A 351 9.40 5.09 -13.82
N LEU A 352 10.21 4.07 -14.10
CA LEU A 352 11.50 3.85 -13.43
C LEU A 352 12.68 4.51 -14.14
N VAL A 353 12.59 4.69 -15.45
CA VAL A 353 13.65 5.22 -16.32
C VAL A 353 14.34 6.48 -15.73
N PRO A 354 13.63 7.51 -15.21
CA PRO A 354 14.26 8.70 -14.64
C PRO A 354 15.21 8.43 -13.46
N HIS A 355 15.05 7.29 -12.78
CA HIS A 355 15.78 6.95 -11.56
C HIS A 355 16.97 5.98 -11.80
N VAL A 356 17.01 5.29 -12.95
CA VAL A 356 18.01 4.25 -13.25
C VAL A 356 19.43 4.82 -13.28
N VAL A 357 19.64 5.93 -13.98
CA VAL A 357 20.98 6.54 -14.18
C VAL A 357 21.60 6.94 -12.83
N ASN A 358 20.84 7.63 -11.98
CA ASN A 358 21.28 8.04 -10.64
C ASN A 358 21.65 6.84 -9.76
N LEU A 359 20.83 5.79 -9.76
CA LEU A 359 21.08 4.57 -9.02
C LEU A 359 22.38 3.87 -9.50
N VAL A 360 22.55 3.73 -10.81
CA VAL A 360 23.73 3.09 -11.41
C VAL A 360 25.00 3.84 -11.06
N HIS A 361 25.06 5.16 -11.25
CA HIS A 361 26.25 5.95 -10.92
C HIS A 361 26.60 5.88 -9.43
N SER A 362 25.60 6.00 -8.55
CA SER A 362 25.82 5.91 -7.11
C SER A 362 26.40 4.56 -6.66
N PHE A 363 26.06 3.44 -7.31
CA PHE A 363 26.61 2.13 -6.95
C PHE A 363 27.90 1.74 -7.70
N LYS A 364 28.11 2.26 -8.91
CA LYS A 364 29.32 2.01 -9.72
C LYS A 364 30.58 2.58 -9.07
N ASN A 365 30.45 3.73 -8.40
CA ASN A 365 31.57 4.44 -7.79
C ASN A 365 31.98 3.90 -6.39
N ASN A 366 31.18 3.01 -5.78
CA ASN A 366 31.38 2.57 -4.39
C ASN A 366 32.44 1.47 -4.19
N GLY A 367 32.96 0.86 -5.26
CA GLY A 367 34.01 -0.18 -5.19
C GLY A 367 33.64 -1.50 -4.48
N LEU A 368 32.44 -1.61 -3.91
CA LEU A 368 31.99 -2.79 -3.15
C LEU A 368 31.57 -3.95 -4.08
N PRO A 369 32.13 -5.16 -3.96
CA PRO A 369 31.77 -6.31 -4.80
C PRO A 369 30.28 -6.66 -4.79
N SER A 370 29.61 -6.49 -3.63
CA SER A 370 28.16 -6.68 -3.50
C SER A 370 27.34 -5.67 -4.32
N SER A 371 27.86 -4.46 -4.52
CA SER A 371 27.24 -3.45 -5.39
C SER A 371 27.46 -3.78 -6.87
N THR A 372 28.63 -4.33 -7.23
CA THR A 372 28.89 -4.83 -8.59
C THR A 372 27.95 -5.99 -8.94
N THR A 373 27.82 -7.01 -8.09
CA THR A 373 26.90 -8.14 -8.31
C THR A 373 25.45 -7.68 -8.46
N PHE A 374 25.00 -6.75 -7.61
CA PHE A 374 23.69 -6.11 -7.72
C PHE A 374 23.51 -5.39 -9.06
N LEU A 375 24.50 -4.58 -9.48
CA LEU A 375 24.43 -3.85 -10.73
C LEU A 375 24.35 -4.78 -11.94
N VAL A 376 25.10 -5.88 -11.98
CA VAL A 376 25.01 -6.89 -13.06
C VAL A 376 23.58 -7.42 -13.19
N GLN A 377 22.93 -7.78 -12.07
CA GLN A 377 21.56 -8.27 -12.05
C GLN A 377 20.55 -7.19 -12.49
N LEU A 378 20.72 -5.95 -12.03
CA LEU A 378 19.89 -4.82 -12.45
C LEU A 378 20.06 -4.55 -13.95
N THR A 379 21.27 -4.52 -14.49
CA THR A 379 21.51 -4.25 -15.91
C THR A 379 20.98 -5.34 -16.82
N GLU A 380 21.00 -6.60 -16.40
CA GLU A 380 20.36 -7.69 -17.13
C GLU A 380 18.84 -7.46 -17.27
N LEU A 381 18.18 -7.08 -16.17
CA LEU A 381 16.75 -6.74 -16.15
C LEU A 381 16.44 -5.51 -17.03
N ILE A 382 17.23 -4.43 -16.90
CA ILE A 382 17.06 -3.21 -17.69
C ILE A 382 17.28 -3.48 -19.19
N HIS A 383 18.27 -4.29 -19.57
CA HIS A 383 18.45 -4.73 -20.96
C HIS A 383 17.28 -5.56 -21.49
N CYS A 384 16.70 -6.46 -20.68
CA CYS A 384 15.50 -7.20 -21.07
C CYS A 384 14.32 -6.24 -21.32
N MET A 385 14.14 -5.21 -20.49
CA MET A 385 13.07 -4.22 -20.65
C MET A 385 13.26 -3.33 -21.88
N MET A 386 14.46 -2.78 -22.11
CA MET A 386 14.73 -1.95 -23.30
C MET A 386 14.66 -2.75 -24.62
N TYR A 387 14.98 -4.05 -24.58
CA TYR A 387 14.81 -4.94 -25.73
C TYR A 387 13.33 -5.19 -26.04
N HIS A 388 12.53 -5.52 -25.01
CA HIS A 388 11.10 -5.79 -25.16
C HIS A 388 10.33 -4.53 -25.58
N TYR A 389 10.61 -3.40 -24.91
CA TYR A 389 10.04 -2.09 -25.19
C TYR A 389 10.94 -1.24 -26.09
N SER A 390 11.43 -1.81 -27.19
CA SER A 390 12.22 -1.08 -28.18
C SER A 390 11.43 0.07 -28.86
N GLY A 391 12.15 1.05 -29.43
CA GLY A 391 11.55 2.19 -30.14
C GLY A 391 11.66 3.56 -29.44
N PHE A 392 12.34 3.63 -28.29
CA PHE A 392 12.53 4.88 -27.52
C PHE A 392 14.02 5.24 -27.35
N PRO A 393 14.77 5.56 -28.44
CA PRO A 393 16.21 5.78 -28.38
C PRO A 393 16.59 6.94 -27.44
N ASP A 394 15.98 8.11 -27.61
CA ASP A 394 16.29 9.32 -26.81
C ASP A 394 16.07 9.11 -25.29
N LEU A 395 15.12 8.23 -24.94
CA LEU A 395 14.78 7.90 -23.56
C LEU A 395 15.78 6.92 -22.93
N TYR A 396 16.40 6.04 -23.74
CA TYR A 396 17.27 4.96 -23.29
C TYR A 396 18.76 5.26 -23.43
N GLU A 397 19.15 6.21 -24.30
CA GLU A 397 20.56 6.60 -24.50
C GLU A 397 21.30 6.95 -23.19
N PRO A 398 20.72 7.73 -22.25
CA PRO A 398 21.40 8.03 -20.98
C PRO A 398 21.61 6.80 -20.08
N ILE A 399 20.69 5.83 -20.16
CA ILE A 399 20.80 4.55 -19.44
C ILE A 399 21.90 3.70 -20.07
N LEU A 400 21.92 3.58 -21.40
CA LEU A 400 22.92 2.82 -22.15
C LEU A 400 24.34 3.32 -21.85
N GLU A 401 24.55 4.64 -21.83
CA GLU A 401 25.84 5.25 -21.47
C GLU A 401 26.25 4.99 -20.01
N ALA A 402 25.32 5.00 -19.06
CA ALA A 402 25.62 4.68 -17.66
C ALA A 402 26.07 3.20 -17.48
N ILE A 403 25.44 2.28 -18.21
CA ILE A 403 25.62 0.82 -18.06
C ILE A 403 26.62 0.19 -19.04
N LYS A 404 27.22 0.96 -19.98
CA LYS A 404 28.09 0.42 -21.05
C LYS A 404 29.26 -0.47 -20.62
N GLU A 405 29.77 -0.27 -19.40
CA GLU A 405 30.87 -1.06 -18.80
C GLU A 405 30.40 -2.36 -18.12
N LEU A 406 29.08 -2.61 -18.09
CA LEU A 406 28.47 -3.75 -17.40
C LEU A 406 28.03 -4.84 -18.41
N PRO A 407 27.90 -6.11 -17.97
CA PRO A 407 27.66 -7.23 -18.89
C PRO A 407 26.29 -7.13 -19.58
N LYS A 408 26.30 -7.02 -20.92
CA LYS A 408 25.10 -7.09 -21.74
C LYS A 408 24.70 -8.56 -21.99
N PRO A 409 23.46 -9.00 -21.67
CA PRO A 409 23.00 -10.35 -21.98
C PRO A 409 22.83 -10.55 -23.49
N SER A 410 22.99 -11.80 -23.96
CA SER A 410 22.73 -12.15 -25.36
C SER A 410 21.24 -12.08 -25.68
N GLU A 411 20.91 -11.84 -26.96
CA GLU A 411 19.52 -11.77 -27.44
C GLU A 411 18.73 -13.07 -27.14
N GLU A 412 19.39 -14.23 -27.26
CA GLU A 412 18.83 -15.53 -26.89
C GLU A 412 18.49 -15.61 -25.40
N LYS A 413 19.38 -15.10 -24.53
CA LYS A 413 19.16 -15.06 -23.08
C LYS A 413 18.00 -14.11 -22.73
N ILE A 414 17.92 -12.94 -23.37
CA ILE A 414 16.81 -11.99 -23.18
C ILE A 414 15.47 -12.65 -23.54
N LYS A 415 15.38 -13.26 -24.73
CA LYS A 415 14.16 -13.97 -25.18
C LYS A 415 13.76 -15.10 -24.22
N LEU A 416 14.72 -15.85 -23.69
CA LEU A 416 14.47 -16.89 -22.70
C LEU A 416 13.89 -16.32 -21.39
N ILE A 417 14.48 -15.24 -20.87
CA ILE A 417 14.03 -14.58 -19.64
C ILE A 417 12.60 -14.04 -19.77
N LEU A 418 12.28 -13.36 -20.88
CA LEU A 418 10.95 -12.83 -21.15
C LEU A 418 9.90 -13.96 -21.23
N ASN A 419 10.21 -15.06 -21.94
CA ASN A 419 9.29 -16.20 -22.10
C ASN A 419 9.01 -16.96 -20.78
N GLN A 420 9.97 -17.01 -19.84
CA GLN A 420 9.80 -17.72 -18.56
C GLN A 420 8.95 -16.96 -17.53
N SER A 421 8.73 -15.66 -17.74
CA SER A 421 8.35 -14.73 -16.66
C SER A 421 7.00 -14.03 -16.86
N ALA A 422 6.39 -14.19 -18.04
CA ALA A 422 5.05 -13.72 -18.37
C ALA A 422 3.98 -14.27 -17.39
N TRP A 423 2.82 -13.60 -17.28
CA TRP A 423 1.77 -13.92 -16.30
C TRP A 423 0.98 -15.21 -16.59
N THR A 424 1.46 -16.04 -17.52
CA THR A 424 0.83 -17.30 -17.90
C THR A 424 0.76 -18.29 -16.74
N SER A 425 -0.45 -18.75 -16.42
CA SER A 425 -0.62 -20.07 -15.79
C SER A 425 0.09 -21.11 -16.66
N GLN A 426 0.86 -22.02 -16.05
CA GLN A 426 1.67 -23.02 -16.77
C GLN A 426 0.84 -23.78 -17.82
N SER A 427 0.97 -23.39 -19.09
CA SER A 427 0.58 -24.22 -20.21
C SER A 427 1.64 -25.30 -20.36
N SER A 428 1.19 -26.55 -20.33
CA SER A 428 2.07 -27.72 -20.42
C SER A 428 2.96 -27.65 -21.67
N SER A 429 4.25 -27.89 -21.46
CA SER A 429 5.24 -27.96 -22.53
C SER A 429 4.86 -29.00 -23.59
N LEU A 430 4.46 -28.54 -24.77
CA LEU A 430 4.29 -29.34 -25.98
C LEU A 430 5.27 -28.84 -27.05
N PRO A 431 6.00 -29.73 -27.76
CA PRO A 431 7.08 -29.30 -28.64
C PRO A 431 6.62 -28.45 -29.83
N SER A 432 7.50 -27.55 -30.26
CA SER A 432 7.30 -26.64 -31.39
C SER A 432 7.27 -27.35 -32.74
N CYS A 433 6.08 -27.62 -33.31
CA CYS A 433 5.95 -27.90 -34.76
C CYS A 433 4.55 -27.62 -35.37
N LEU A 434 3.76 -26.68 -34.82
CA LEU A 434 2.57 -26.16 -35.52
C LEU A 434 2.53 -24.63 -35.45
N SER A 435 2.38 -24.00 -36.62
CA SER A 435 2.44 -22.55 -36.75
C SER A 435 1.18 -21.86 -36.21
N ARG A 436 1.37 -21.05 -35.16
CA ARG A 436 0.63 -19.81 -34.87
C ARG A 436 -0.91 -19.90 -34.89
N LEU A 437 -1.46 -20.39 -33.78
CA LEU A 437 -2.59 -19.72 -33.15
C LEU A 437 -2.07 -19.05 -31.87
N SER A 438 -1.72 -17.76 -31.98
CA SER A 438 -1.50 -16.92 -30.80
C SER A 438 -2.81 -16.85 -30.02
N GLY A 439 -2.75 -17.15 -28.72
CA GLY A 439 -3.92 -17.15 -27.85
C GLY A 439 -4.45 -15.74 -27.58
N LYS A 440 -5.47 -15.65 -26.74
CA LYS A 440 -5.88 -14.37 -26.14
C LYS A 440 -4.70 -13.72 -25.40
N SER A 441 -4.68 -12.38 -25.35
CA SER A 441 -3.70 -11.64 -24.54
C SER A 441 -3.72 -12.11 -23.08
N GLU A 442 -2.56 -12.12 -22.42
CA GLU A 442 -2.41 -12.47 -20.99
C GLU A 442 -3.31 -11.63 -20.07
N THR A 443 -3.67 -10.41 -20.50
CA THR A 443 -4.64 -9.54 -19.82
C THR A 443 -6.08 -10.10 -19.81
N GLY A 444 -6.35 -11.19 -20.53
CA GLY A 444 -7.68 -11.73 -20.83
C GLY A 444 -8.49 -10.89 -21.84
N LYS A 445 -7.94 -9.74 -22.29
CA LYS A 445 -8.61 -8.82 -23.23
C LYS A 445 -8.41 -9.26 -24.68
N THR A 446 -9.27 -8.72 -25.54
CA THR A 446 -9.27 -8.98 -26.99
C THR A 446 -8.89 -7.70 -27.72
N GLY A 447 -7.88 -7.76 -28.60
CA GLY A 447 -7.50 -6.64 -29.46
C GLY A 447 -8.50 -6.39 -30.59
N LEU A 448 -8.34 -5.25 -31.29
CA LEU A 448 -9.06 -4.96 -32.53
C LEU A 448 -8.07 -4.85 -33.68
N VAL A 449 -8.29 -5.64 -34.73
CA VAL A 449 -7.48 -5.59 -35.95
C VAL A 449 -7.66 -4.23 -36.62
N ASN A 450 -6.56 -3.56 -36.96
CA ASN A 450 -6.59 -2.33 -37.75
C ASN A 450 -6.97 -2.69 -39.19
N LEU A 451 -8.05 -2.10 -39.71
CA LEU A 451 -8.58 -2.38 -41.06
C LEU A 451 -8.02 -1.43 -42.14
N GLY A 452 -6.95 -0.70 -41.80
CA GLY A 452 -6.31 0.32 -42.63
C GLY A 452 -6.62 1.72 -42.10
N ASN A 453 -5.68 2.29 -41.33
CA ASN A 453 -5.82 3.58 -40.63
C ASN A 453 -7.07 3.69 -39.73
N THR A 454 -7.59 2.58 -39.19
CA THR A 454 -8.78 2.58 -38.31
C THR A 454 -8.46 2.61 -36.81
N CYS A 455 -7.25 3.04 -36.43
CA CYS A 455 -6.83 3.12 -35.03
C CYS A 455 -7.68 4.11 -34.21
N TYR A 456 -8.11 5.23 -34.82
CA TYR A 456 -9.03 6.19 -34.19
C TYR A 456 -10.32 5.52 -33.69
N MET A 457 -10.93 4.66 -34.52
CA MET A 457 -12.12 3.88 -34.19
C MET A 457 -11.81 2.81 -33.14
N ASN A 458 -10.72 2.04 -33.34
CA ASN A 458 -10.38 0.93 -32.45
C ASN A 458 -10.17 1.41 -31.01
N SER A 459 -9.51 2.56 -30.81
CA SER A 459 -9.31 3.18 -29.49
C SER A 459 -10.63 3.57 -28.82
N VAL A 460 -11.54 4.22 -29.56
CA VAL A 460 -12.87 4.61 -29.05
C VAL A 460 -13.70 3.40 -28.64
N ILE A 461 -13.71 2.34 -29.45
CA ILE A 461 -14.46 1.11 -29.15
C ILE A 461 -13.91 0.43 -27.89
N GLN A 462 -12.59 0.38 -27.71
CA GLN A 462 -11.99 -0.19 -26.50
C GLN A 462 -12.30 0.66 -25.26
N ALA A 463 -12.27 1.99 -25.36
CA ALA A 463 -12.65 2.88 -24.26
C ALA A 463 -14.13 2.68 -23.85
N LEU A 464 -15.05 2.66 -24.82
CA LEU A 464 -16.48 2.39 -24.59
C LEU A 464 -16.73 0.97 -24.07
N PHE A 465 -15.95 -0.03 -24.50
CA PHE A 465 -16.03 -1.40 -23.97
C PHE A 465 -15.52 -1.47 -22.52
N MET A 466 -14.53 -0.67 -22.14
CA MET A 466 -14.01 -0.65 -20.77
C MET A 466 -14.90 0.14 -19.79
N ALA A 467 -15.70 1.09 -20.29
CA ALA A 467 -16.79 1.75 -19.54
C ALA A 467 -17.82 0.70 -19.08
N THR A 468 -17.66 0.22 -17.84
CA THR A 468 -18.24 -1.06 -17.42
C THR A 468 -19.76 -1.05 -17.31
N ASP A 469 -20.37 0.07 -16.90
CA ASP A 469 -21.83 0.20 -16.89
C ASP A 469 -22.43 0.27 -18.30
N PHE A 470 -21.81 1.04 -19.20
CA PHE A 470 -22.23 1.09 -20.61
C PHE A 470 -22.10 -0.30 -21.27
N ARG A 471 -20.96 -0.99 -21.11
CA ARG A 471 -20.77 -2.37 -21.58
C ARG A 471 -21.86 -3.31 -21.04
N ARG A 472 -22.15 -3.28 -19.74
CA ARG A 472 -23.17 -4.13 -19.12
C ARG A 472 -24.55 -3.88 -19.74
N HIS A 473 -24.96 -2.62 -19.87
CA HIS A 473 -26.24 -2.26 -20.48
C HIS A 473 -26.32 -2.69 -21.95
N VAL A 474 -25.31 -2.38 -22.77
CA VAL A 474 -25.27 -2.77 -24.19
C VAL A 474 -25.37 -4.28 -24.37
N LEU A 475 -24.70 -5.07 -23.51
CA LEU A 475 -24.80 -6.54 -23.54
C LEU A 475 -26.15 -7.08 -23.05
N SER A 476 -26.89 -6.36 -22.21
CA SER A 476 -28.22 -6.78 -21.72
C SER A 476 -29.40 -6.33 -22.59
N LEU A 477 -29.21 -5.49 -23.61
CA LEU A 477 -30.30 -5.04 -24.49
C LEU A 477 -30.91 -6.20 -25.29
N ASN A 478 -32.24 -6.35 -25.26
CA ASN A 478 -32.95 -7.31 -26.10
C ASN A 478 -33.21 -6.71 -27.50
N LEU A 479 -32.27 -6.90 -28.43
CA LEU A 479 -32.30 -6.35 -29.80
C LEU A 479 -32.66 -7.40 -30.86
N ASN A 480 -33.46 -8.39 -30.49
CA ASN A 480 -33.89 -9.45 -31.40
C ASN A 480 -34.66 -8.89 -32.61
N GLY A 481 -34.40 -9.43 -33.80
CA GLY A 481 -34.97 -8.95 -35.07
C GLY A 481 -34.40 -7.63 -35.63
N CYS A 482 -33.91 -6.71 -34.80
CA CYS A 482 -33.41 -5.41 -35.26
C CYS A 482 -32.07 -5.49 -36.02
N ASN A 483 -31.84 -4.63 -37.03
CA ASN A 483 -30.55 -4.42 -37.72
C ASN A 483 -29.96 -3.03 -37.38
N SER A 484 -30.01 -2.66 -36.10
CA SER A 484 -29.58 -1.37 -35.58
C SER A 484 -28.06 -1.26 -35.43
N LEU A 485 -27.53 -0.03 -35.36
CA LEU A 485 -26.13 0.22 -35.02
C LEU A 485 -25.81 -0.28 -33.60
N MET A 486 -26.73 -0.06 -32.65
CA MET A 486 -26.61 -0.57 -31.28
C MET A 486 -26.44 -2.10 -31.24
N ARG A 487 -27.13 -2.86 -32.11
CA ARG A 487 -26.96 -4.33 -32.18
C ARG A 487 -25.61 -4.74 -32.76
N LYS A 488 -25.06 -3.97 -33.71
CA LYS A 488 -23.72 -4.23 -34.24
C LYS A 488 -22.65 -3.93 -33.17
N LEU A 489 -22.85 -2.92 -32.33
CA LEU A 489 -22.02 -2.66 -31.14
C LEU A 489 -22.14 -3.78 -30.11
N GLN A 490 -23.35 -4.27 -29.83
CA GLN A 490 -23.58 -5.39 -28.92
C GLN A 490 -22.87 -6.67 -29.37
N HIS A 491 -22.97 -7.05 -30.65
CA HIS A 491 -22.22 -8.19 -31.18
C HIS A 491 -20.70 -7.99 -31.05
N LEU A 492 -20.21 -6.79 -31.34
CA LEU A 492 -18.79 -6.46 -31.18
C LEU A 492 -18.32 -6.60 -29.72
N PHE A 493 -19.10 -6.08 -28.76
CA PHE A 493 -18.82 -6.25 -27.33
C PHE A 493 -18.89 -7.71 -26.89
N ALA A 494 -19.82 -8.50 -27.42
CA ALA A 494 -19.90 -9.93 -27.15
C ALA A 494 -18.67 -10.69 -27.69
N PHE A 495 -18.17 -10.32 -28.89
CA PHE A 495 -16.90 -10.86 -29.40
C PHE A 495 -15.71 -10.45 -28.53
N LEU A 496 -15.59 -9.18 -28.14
CA LEU A 496 -14.52 -8.70 -27.26
C LEU A 496 -14.51 -9.41 -25.90
N ALA A 497 -15.69 -9.69 -25.33
CA ALA A 497 -15.82 -10.46 -24.10
C ALA A 497 -15.45 -11.95 -24.28
N HIS A 498 -16.05 -12.63 -25.27
CA HIS A 498 -16.13 -14.09 -25.30
C HIS A 498 -15.24 -14.81 -26.33
N THR A 499 -14.62 -14.10 -27.29
CA THR A 499 -13.71 -14.78 -28.23
C THR A 499 -12.49 -15.38 -27.53
N GLN A 500 -11.82 -16.33 -28.18
CA GLN A 500 -10.53 -16.89 -27.74
C GLN A 500 -9.35 -16.44 -28.63
N ARG A 501 -9.62 -15.58 -29.61
CA ARG A 501 -8.63 -15.00 -30.52
C ARG A 501 -7.94 -13.81 -29.86
N GLU A 502 -6.66 -13.62 -30.16
CA GLU A 502 -5.89 -12.43 -29.77
C GLU A 502 -6.61 -11.12 -30.17
N ALA A 503 -7.14 -11.06 -31.39
CA ALA A 503 -7.84 -9.89 -31.91
C ALA A 503 -9.07 -10.24 -32.76
N TYR A 504 -10.06 -9.34 -32.74
CA TYR A 504 -11.27 -9.38 -33.57
C TYR A 504 -11.21 -8.31 -34.68
N ALA A 505 -11.78 -8.60 -35.86
CA ALA A 505 -11.79 -7.68 -37.01
C ALA A 505 -13.19 -7.03 -37.18
N PRO A 506 -13.40 -5.77 -36.76
CA PRO A 506 -14.74 -5.17 -36.61
C PRO A 506 -15.39 -4.70 -37.92
N ARG A 507 -15.24 -5.45 -39.03
CA ARG A 507 -15.67 -5.02 -40.39
C ARG A 507 -17.13 -4.56 -40.46
N ILE A 508 -18.05 -5.38 -39.94
CA ILE A 508 -19.51 -5.10 -39.93
C ILE A 508 -19.84 -3.83 -39.14
N PHE A 509 -19.09 -3.53 -38.07
CA PHE A 509 -19.29 -2.33 -37.27
C PHE A 509 -18.63 -1.10 -37.89
N PHE A 510 -17.45 -1.24 -38.47
CA PHE A 510 -16.77 -0.18 -39.22
C PHE A 510 -17.64 0.35 -40.38
N GLU A 511 -18.21 -0.55 -41.18
CA GLU A 511 -19.09 -0.19 -42.30
C GLU A 511 -20.38 0.53 -41.85
N ALA A 512 -20.86 0.24 -40.64
CA ALA A 512 -22.10 0.79 -40.10
C ALA A 512 -21.94 2.07 -39.25
N SER A 513 -20.76 2.28 -38.66
CA SER A 513 -20.49 3.38 -37.71
C SER A 513 -19.66 4.52 -38.30
N ARG A 514 -19.04 4.35 -39.48
CA ARG A 514 -18.19 5.37 -40.09
C ARG A 514 -19.01 6.63 -40.47
N PRO A 515 -18.60 7.85 -40.07
CA PRO A 515 -19.20 9.09 -40.53
C PRO A 515 -19.21 9.17 -42.07
N PRO A 516 -20.29 9.67 -42.71
CA PRO A 516 -20.37 9.74 -44.18
C PRO A 516 -19.19 10.46 -44.84
N TRP A 517 -18.70 11.54 -44.21
CA TRP A 517 -17.60 12.37 -44.68
C TRP A 517 -16.19 11.81 -44.41
N PHE A 518 -16.06 10.73 -43.63
CA PHE A 518 -14.75 10.12 -43.35
C PHE A 518 -14.25 9.32 -44.55
N THR A 519 -13.16 9.76 -45.17
CA THR A 519 -12.54 9.04 -46.30
C THR A 519 -11.98 7.69 -45.84
N PRO A 520 -12.42 6.55 -46.39
CA PRO A 520 -11.91 5.24 -45.99
C PRO A 520 -10.39 5.11 -46.17
N ARG A 521 -9.72 4.50 -45.20
CA ARG A 521 -8.25 4.31 -45.14
C ARG A 521 -7.41 5.59 -44.98
N SER A 522 -8.01 6.74 -44.68
CA SER A 522 -7.28 7.89 -44.15
C SER A 522 -7.27 7.88 -42.61
N GLN A 523 -6.30 8.57 -41.99
CA GLN A 523 -6.34 8.87 -40.56
C GLN A 523 -7.46 9.90 -40.28
N GLN A 524 -8.03 9.85 -39.07
CA GLN A 524 -9.20 10.63 -38.67
C GLN A 524 -9.14 10.97 -37.18
N ASP A 525 -9.86 12.00 -36.75
CA ASP A 525 -9.99 12.36 -35.34
C ASP A 525 -10.87 11.32 -34.59
N CYS A 526 -10.36 10.78 -33.48
CA CYS A 526 -11.09 9.84 -32.65
C CYS A 526 -12.20 10.50 -31.81
N SER A 527 -12.05 11.77 -31.45
CA SER A 527 -13.05 12.57 -30.75
C SER A 527 -14.24 12.91 -31.65
N GLU A 528 -13.97 13.24 -32.92
CA GLU A 528 -15.04 13.42 -33.92
C GLU A 528 -15.81 12.11 -34.18
N TYR A 529 -15.09 10.99 -34.33
CA TYR A 529 -15.70 9.67 -34.43
C TYR A 529 -16.54 9.31 -33.19
N LEU A 530 -16.07 9.63 -31.98
CA LEU A 530 -16.79 9.37 -30.73
C LEU A 530 -18.11 10.16 -30.69
N ARG A 531 -18.09 11.47 -30.97
CA ARG A 531 -19.31 12.30 -30.98
C ARG A 531 -20.33 11.76 -31.99
N PHE A 532 -19.90 11.56 -33.23
CA PHE A 532 -20.76 10.97 -34.26
C PHE A 532 -21.34 9.62 -33.83
N LEU A 533 -20.54 8.73 -33.24
CA LEU A 533 -21.02 7.43 -32.77
C LEU A 533 -22.05 7.56 -31.64
N LEU A 534 -21.81 8.41 -30.64
CA LEU A 534 -22.75 8.63 -29.53
C LEU A 534 -24.06 9.25 -30.03
N ASP A 535 -24.00 10.26 -30.89
CA ASP A 535 -25.18 10.92 -31.47
C ASP A 535 -26.00 9.94 -32.32
N ARG A 536 -25.33 9.14 -33.17
CA ARG A 536 -25.99 8.14 -34.03
C ARG A 536 -26.64 7.02 -33.20
N LEU A 537 -26.07 6.66 -32.05
CA LEU A 537 -26.71 5.72 -31.10
C LEU A 537 -27.87 6.37 -30.33
N HIS A 538 -27.74 7.64 -29.93
CA HIS A 538 -28.79 8.43 -29.27
C HIS A 538 -30.03 8.55 -30.17
N GLU A 539 -29.85 9.05 -31.39
CA GLU A 539 -30.95 9.30 -32.33
C GLU A 539 -31.64 8.01 -32.79
N GLU A 540 -30.91 6.91 -32.93
CA GLU A 540 -31.50 5.60 -33.25
C GLU A 540 -32.39 5.09 -32.10
N GLU A 541 -31.96 5.21 -30.84
CA GLU A 541 -32.79 4.86 -29.68
C GLU A 541 -33.99 5.81 -29.54
N ARG A 542 -33.77 7.12 -29.69
CA ARG A 542 -34.79 8.17 -29.61
C ARG A 542 -35.91 7.95 -30.64
N THR A 543 -35.53 7.65 -31.89
CA THR A 543 -36.47 7.38 -32.98
C THR A 543 -37.27 6.10 -32.73
N LEU A 544 -36.62 5.03 -32.27
CA LEU A 544 -37.30 3.76 -31.94
C LEU A 544 -38.32 3.94 -30.81
N LYS A 545 -38.00 4.71 -29.76
CA LYS A 545 -38.94 5.06 -28.69
C LYS A 545 -40.12 5.85 -29.23
N ALA A 546 -39.89 6.93 -29.98
CA ALA A 546 -40.95 7.76 -30.56
C ALA A 546 -41.94 6.95 -31.42
N LEU A 547 -41.43 6.04 -32.25
CA LEU A 547 -42.24 5.12 -33.07
C LEU A 547 -43.03 4.09 -32.24
N SER A 548 -42.48 3.64 -31.11
CA SER A 548 -43.19 2.73 -30.20
C SER A 548 -44.36 3.42 -29.48
N SER A 549 -44.25 4.71 -29.19
CA SER A 549 -45.30 5.53 -28.56
C SER A 549 -46.42 5.97 -29.51
N THR A 550 -46.30 5.79 -30.83
CA THR A 550 -47.24 6.32 -31.83
C THR A 550 -48.28 5.33 -32.37
N LYS A 551 -48.33 4.08 -31.90
CA LYS A 551 -49.38 3.12 -32.34
C LYS A 551 -50.75 3.50 -31.75
N PRO A 552 -51.77 3.86 -32.57
CA PRO A 552 -53.11 4.11 -32.07
C PRO A 552 -53.85 2.80 -31.76
N SER A 553 -54.72 2.83 -30.76
CA SER A 553 -55.69 1.78 -30.47
C SER A 553 -56.94 1.94 -31.33
N GLU A 554 -57.28 0.95 -32.16
CA GLU A 554 -58.59 0.87 -32.85
C GLU A 554 -59.29 -0.49 -32.65
N THR A 555 -60.63 -0.41 -32.63
CA THR A 555 -61.63 -1.42 -32.20
C THR A 555 -62.58 -1.81 -33.35
N MET A 556 -63.40 -2.88 -33.34
CA MET A 556 -63.88 -3.87 -32.34
C MET A 556 -64.28 -5.19 -33.04
N MET A 557 -64.35 -6.31 -32.29
CA MET A 557 -65.20 -7.51 -32.56
C MET A 557 -64.87 -8.38 -33.81
N SER A 558 -65.23 -9.68 -33.90
CA SER A 558 -66.16 -10.51 -33.10
C SER A 558 -65.74 -12.00 -32.96
N ASP A 559 -66.11 -12.59 -31.81
CA ASP A 559 -66.60 -13.96 -31.51
C ASP A 559 -65.77 -15.28 -31.44
N GLU A 560 -66.18 -16.02 -30.40
CA GLU A 560 -66.22 -17.47 -30.09
C GLU A 560 -65.05 -18.47 -30.29
N SER A 561 -64.54 -18.94 -29.13
CA SER A 561 -64.64 -20.34 -28.62
C SER A 561 -63.36 -21.15 -28.29
N LEU A 562 -63.35 -21.64 -27.03
CA LEU A 562 -62.65 -22.75 -26.36
C LEU A 562 -61.47 -23.50 -27.04
N ALA A 563 -60.33 -23.63 -26.33
CA ALA A 563 -60.02 -24.83 -25.50
C ALA A 563 -58.53 -24.96 -25.07
N GLN A 564 -58.34 -25.29 -23.78
CA GLN A 564 -57.27 -26.11 -23.15
C GLN A 564 -55.76 -25.98 -23.51
N GLU A 565 -55.01 -25.54 -22.49
CA GLU A 565 -53.78 -26.16 -21.93
C GLU A 565 -52.65 -26.68 -22.85
N THR A 566 -51.44 -26.14 -22.66
CA THR A 566 -50.43 -26.80 -21.79
C THR A 566 -49.41 -25.78 -21.30
N ALA A 567 -49.14 -25.73 -19.99
CA ALA A 567 -48.15 -24.83 -19.41
C ALA A 567 -46.75 -25.45 -19.40
N ASN A 568 -45.72 -24.66 -19.72
CA ASN A 568 -44.36 -24.93 -19.23
C ASN A 568 -43.65 -23.61 -18.88
N LYS A 569 -43.16 -23.53 -17.64
CA LYS A 569 -42.61 -22.32 -17.03
C LYS A 569 -41.13 -22.14 -17.38
N ALA A 570 -40.75 -20.94 -17.79
CA ALA A 570 -39.43 -20.39 -17.56
C ALA A 570 -39.62 -18.98 -16.98
N GLN A 571 -39.41 -18.81 -15.67
CA GLN A 571 -39.57 -17.51 -15.01
C GLN A 571 -38.40 -16.60 -15.38
N VAL A 572 -38.68 -15.58 -16.16
CA VAL A 572 -37.79 -14.42 -16.34
C VAL A 572 -37.99 -13.48 -15.16
N PHE A 573 -36.90 -12.97 -14.59
CA PHE A 573 -36.95 -11.88 -13.61
C PHE A 573 -37.43 -10.60 -14.30
N THR A 574 -38.62 -10.13 -13.91
CA THR A 574 -39.14 -8.81 -14.31
C THR A 574 -39.18 -7.92 -13.08
N GLU A 575 -38.23 -6.99 -12.95
CA GLU A 575 -38.29 -5.95 -11.93
C GLU A 575 -39.08 -4.72 -12.43
N ALA A 576 -40.01 -4.28 -11.56
CA ALA A 576 -40.77 -3.03 -11.49
C ALA A 576 -40.81 -2.05 -12.69
N PRO A 577 -42.02 -1.64 -13.15
CA PRO A 577 -42.20 -0.43 -13.95
C PRO A 577 -42.16 0.82 -13.06
N CYS A 578 -41.19 1.70 -13.27
CA CYS A 578 -41.13 3.00 -12.58
C CYS A 578 -41.84 4.10 -13.37
N THR A 579 -42.61 4.91 -12.65
CA THR A 579 -43.48 5.97 -13.18
C THR A 579 -42.74 7.25 -13.58
N GLY A 580 -43.15 7.85 -14.70
CA GLY A 580 -43.23 9.31 -14.84
C GLY A 580 -41.92 10.09 -14.89
N GLY A 581 -41.16 9.96 -15.97
CA GLY A 581 -40.07 10.87 -16.35
C GLY A 581 -39.72 10.67 -17.81
N GLU A 582 -39.32 11.74 -18.52
CA GLU A 582 -38.95 11.68 -19.93
C GLU A 582 -37.89 10.59 -20.17
N GLU A 583 -38.17 9.63 -21.07
CA GLU A 583 -37.36 8.41 -21.23
C GLU A 583 -36.00 8.66 -21.91
N ARG A 584 -35.06 9.24 -21.14
CA ARG A 584 -33.67 9.42 -21.54
C ARG A 584 -33.09 8.14 -22.13
N THR A 585 -32.43 8.31 -23.26
CA THR A 585 -31.67 7.26 -23.95
C THR A 585 -30.56 6.68 -23.06
N LEU A 586 -30.02 5.52 -23.44
CA LEU A 586 -28.82 4.99 -22.80
C LEU A 586 -27.65 5.97 -22.87
N ILE A 587 -27.50 6.69 -23.99
CA ILE A 587 -26.43 7.68 -24.18
C ILE A 587 -26.57 8.85 -23.21
N GLU A 588 -27.76 9.46 -23.10
CA GLU A 588 -28.02 10.55 -22.13
C GLU A 588 -27.88 10.08 -20.67
N ARG A 589 -28.20 8.82 -20.35
CA ARG A 589 -28.05 8.27 -18.99
C ARG A 589 -26.60 7.98 -18.61
N MET A 590 -25.74 7.63 -19.56
CA MET A 590 -24.35 7.21 -19.30
C MET A 590 -23.32 8.33 -19.54
N PHE A 591 -23.58 9.23 -20.48
CA PHE A 591 -22.65 10.26 -20.93
C PHE A 591 -23.24 11.68 -20.93
N GLY A 592 -24.55 11.83 -20.72
CA GLY A 592 -25.23 13.13 -20.80
C GLY A 592 -24.94 14.05 -19.61
N GLY A 593 -24.27 15.17 -19.88
CA GLY A 593 -24.12 16.31 -18.98
C GLY A 593 -24.96 17.52 -19.40
N LYS A 594 -24.87 18.60 -18.64
CA LYS A 594 -25.49 19.90 -18.95
C LYS A 594 -24.53 21.04 -18.69
N LEU A 595 -24.39 21.95 -19.65
CA LEU A 595 -23.56 23.15 -19.58
C LEU A 595 -24.46 24.39 -19.51
N GLN A 596 -24.17 25.31 -18.58
CA GLN A 596 -24.89 26.58 -18.46
C GLN A 596 -24.00 27.74 -18.92
N THR A 597 -24.26 28.25 -20.12
CA THR A 597 -23.54 29.38 -20.70
C THR A 597 -24.26 30.68 -20.33
N SER A 598 -23.57 31.58 -19.63
CA SER A 598 -24.08 32.91 -19.26
C SER A 598 -23.35 34.00 -20.03
N ILE A 599 -24.06 34.72 -20.90
CA ILE A 599 -23.50 35.79 -21.74
C ILE A 599 -24.00 37.13 -21.20
N CYS A 600 -23.09 37.97 -20.71
CA CYS A 600 -23.40 39.33 -20.29
C CYS A 600 -23.10 40.33 -21.43
N CYS A 601 -24.09 41.11 -21.85
CA CYS A 601 -23.88 42.18 -22.82
C CYS A 601 -23.06 43.31 -22.17
N LEU A 602 -21.86 43.57 -22.69
CA LEU A 602 -20.95 44.58 -22.14
C LEU A 602 -21.55 46.01 -22.16
N ASN A 603 -22.47 46.29 -23.09
CA ASN A 603 -23.12 47.60 -23.23
C ASN A 603 -24.31 47.79 -22.26
N CYS A 604 -25.38 47.00 -22.41
CA CYS A 604 -26.61 47.16 -21.61
C CYS A 604 -26.66 46.34 -20.31
N LYS A 605 -25.61 45.56 -20.00
CA LYS A 605 -25.49 44.70 -18.81
C LYS A 605 -26.57 43.63 -18.64
N SER A 606 -27.44 43.43 -19.62
CA SER A 606 -28.35 42.28 -19.65
C SER A 606 -27.55 40.99 -19.73
N THR A 607 -28.02 39.96 -19.02
CA THR A 607 -27.38 38.63 -19.02
C THR A 607 -28.37 37.62 -19.56
N SER A 608 -28.01 36.95 -20.66
CA SER A 608 -28.74 35.78 -21.16
C SER A 608 -28.09 34.51 -20.65
N GLN A 609 -28.91 33.55 -20.23
CA GLN A 609 -28.48 32.23 -19.81
C GLN A 609 -29.03 31.19 -20.78
N LYS A 610 -28.20 30.23 -21.17
CA LYS A 610 -28.57 29.11 -22.03
C LYS A 610 -28.04 27.82 -21.42
N GLU A 611 -28.91 26.83 -21.27
CA GLU A 611 -28.58 25.50 -20.80
C GLU A 611 -28.52 24.55 -22.01
N GLU A 612 -27.40 23.88 -22.22
CA GLU A 612 -27.13 23.02 -23.38
C GLU A 612 -26.68 21.62 -22.91
N PRO A 613 -27.21 20.52 -23.48
CA PRO A 613 -26.72 19.18 -23.19
C PRO A 613 -25.33 18.95 -23.82
N PHE A 614 -24.50 18.13 -23.19
CA PHE A 614 -23.21 17.70 -23.76
C PHE A 614 -22.96 16.21 -23.50
N THR A 615 -22.07 15.59 -24.29
CA THR A 615 -21.57 14.22 -24.10
C THR A 615 -20.06 14.16 -23.82
N ASP A 616 -19.32 15.21 -24.19
CA ASP A 616 -17.91 15.42 -23.84
C ASP A 616 -17.64 16.88 -23.42
N LEU A 617 -16.51 17.12 -22.76
CA LEU A 617 -15.98 18.46 -22.49
C LEU A 617 -14.69 18.67 -23.27
N SER A 618 -14.74 19.55 -24.26
CA SER A 618 -13.56 19.95 -25.05
C SER A 618 -12.71 20.97 -24.28
N LEU A 619 -11.77 20.47 -23.48
CA LEU A 619 -10.89 21.29 -22.66
C LEU A 619 -9.76 21.90 -23.51
N ALA A 620 -9.72 23.23 -23.60
CA ALA A 620 -8.61 23.95 -24.20
C ALA A 620 -7.37 23.91 -23.28
N PHE A 621 -6.18 23.89 -23.87
CA PHE A 621 -4.94 24.09 -23.12
C PHE A 621 -4.86 25.53 -22.59
N CYS A 622 -4.37 25.71 -21.36
CA CYS A 622 -3.96 27.03 -20.90
C CYS A 622 -2.82 27.55 -21.81
N PRO A 623 -2.85 28.82 -22.23
CA PRO A 623 -1.74 29.40 -22.98
C PRO A 623 -0.46 29.34 -22.13
N PRO A 624 0.72 29.06 -22.72
CA PRO A 624 1.98 29.08 -21.98
C PRO A 624 2.25 30.48 -21.41
N ALA A 625 2.82 30.52 -20.21
CA ALA A 625 2.95 31.73 -19.37
C ALA A 625 3.89 32.84 -19.89
N SER A 626 4.22 32.84 -21.19
CA SER A 626 5.08 33.84 -21.84
C SER A 626 4.32 35.05 -22.43
N PHE A 627 3.01 35.16 -22.20
CA PHE A 627 2.18 36.29 -22.65
C PHE A 627 1.33 36.95 -21.56
N GLU A 628 1.57 36.65 -20.28
CA GLU A 628 0.99 37.41 -19.16
C GLU A 628 1.75 38.74 -18.94
N ASN A 629 1.66 39.66 -19.90
CA ASN A 629 1.91 41.10 -19.75
C ASN A 629 1.61 41.86 -21.06
N VAL A 630 0.34 41.90 -21.46
CA VAL A 630 -0.17 42.98 -22.32
C VAL A 630 -1.40 43.55 -21.64
N ASP A 631 -1.24 44.77 -21.13
CA ASP A 631 -2.28 45.47 -20.38
C ASP A 631 -3.49 45.76 -21.28
N VAL A 632 -4.71 45.55 -20.76
CA VAL A 632 -5.95 45.78 -21.50
C VAL A 632 -6.30 47.27 -21.48
N GLN A 633 -5.41 48.11 -22.02
CA GLN A 633 -5.58 49.56 -21.99
C GLN A 633 -4.94 50.37 -23.14
N SER A 634 -4.61 49.75 -24.29
CA SER A 634 -4.33 50.53 -25.51
C SER A 634 -4.50 49.75 -26.84
N ILE A 635 -5.75 49.49 -27.25
CA ILE A 635 -6.06 49.26 -28.69
C ILE A 635 -7.22 50.16 -29.10
N THR A 636 -6.87 51.40 -29.44
CA THR A 636 -7.74 52.30 -30.19
C THR A 636 -7.40 52.12 -31.68
N LEU A 637 -8.39 51.66 -32.45
CA LEU A 637 -8.52 51.81 -33.91
C LEU A 637 -7.23 52.06 -34.74
N SER A 638 -6.75 51.02 -35.40
CA SER A 638 -6.40 51.13 -36.84
C SER A 638 -6.46 49.76 -37.51
N SER A 639 -7.24 49.69 -38.58
CA SER A 639 -7.24 48.58 -39.53
C SER A 639 -6.02 48.68 -40.44
N GLU A 640 -5.39 47.57 -40.77
CA GLU A 640 -5.12 47.22 -42.18
C GLU A 640 -4.69 45.75 -42.35
N VAL A 641 -4.68 45.30 -43.61
CA VAL A 641 -4.65 43.89 -44.03
C VAL A 641 -3.31 43.58 -44.69
N LYS A 642 -2.67 42.44 -44.37
CA LYS A 642 -2.14 41.46 -45.35
C LYS A 642 -1.33 40.30 -44.74
N ASP A 643 -1.65 39.11 -45.27
CA ASP A 643 -0.79 38.05 -45.81
C ASP A 643 0.66 37.83 -45.34
N ASP A 644 0.93 36.52 -45.22
CA ASP A 644 2.09 35.78 -45.70
C ASP A 644 3.24 35.31 -44.78
N CYS A 645 3.50 34.00 -44.92
CA CYS A 645 4.78 33.28 -44.88
C CYS A 645 5.75 33.31 -43.68
N MET A 646 5.85 32.14 -43.04
CA MET A 646 7.05 31.27 -42.99
C MET A 646 8.31 31.60 -42.13
N VAL A 647 8.95 30.49 -41.68
CA VAL A 647 10.40 30.30 -41.42
C VAL A 647 10.98 30.69 -40.04
N GLN A 648 11.05 29.67 -39.17
CA GLN A 648 12.30 28.96 -38.74
C GLN A 648 13.35 29.62 -37.80
N THR A 649 13.97 28.74 -37.00
CA THR A 649 15.36 28.74 -36.45
C THR A 649 15.72 29.47 -35.13
N SER A 650 15.93 28.66 -34.08
CA SER A 650 17.15 28.53 -33.22
C SER A 650 17.85 29.73 -32.55
N ILE A 651 18.36 29.53 -31.31
CA ILE A 651 19.79 29.68 -30.86
C ILE A 651 19.88 29.70 -29.31
N VAL A 652 20.46 28.66 -28.67
CA VAL A 652 21.77 28.58 -27.96
C VAL A 652 21.75 29.05 -26.47
N ALA A 653 22.54 28.34 -25.66
CA ALA A 653 22.66 28.47 -24.21
C ALA A 653 23.81 29.37 -23.73
N SER A 654 23.79 29.75 -22.45
CA SER A 654 25.01 30.04 -21.66
C SER A 654 24.75 29.91 -20.16
N SER A 655 25.66 29.25 -19.44
CA SER A 655 25.78 29.27 -17.98
C SER A 655 26.65 30.45 -17.51
N PRO A 656 26.77 30.66 -16.20
CA PRO A 656 28.12 30.47 -15.65
C PRO A 656 28.18 29.67 -14.34
N VAL A 657 29.42 29.30 -14.00
CA VAL A 657 29.88 28.47 -12.89
C VAL A 657 30.14 29.32 -11.64
N GLU A 658 29.99 28.74 -10.45
CA GLU A 658 30.90 29.05 -9.33
C GLU A 658 31.12 27.81 -8.45
N GLU A 659 32.37 27.61 -8.02
CA GLU A 659 32.89 26.39 -7.40
C GLU A 659 33.69 26.78 -6.15
N SER A 660 33.58 26.01 -5.06
CA SER A 660 34.48 26.17 -3.92
C SER A 660 34.76 24.84 -3.23
N ALA A 661 36.05 24.55 -3.03
CA ALA A 661 36.57 23.33 -2.43
C ALA A 661 37.25 23.62 -1.09
N LEU A 662 37.28 22.64 -0.19
CA LEU A 662 38.13 22.62 1.00
C LEU A 662 38.40 21.17 1.43
N ASP A 663 39.57 20.94 2.04
CA ASP A 663 40.35 19.72 1.78
C ASP A 663 40.80 18.96 3.05
N THR A 664 41.02 17.65 2.91
CA THR A 664 41.79 16.70 3.78
C THR A 664 41.60 16.63 5.31
N SER A 665 41.41 15.40 5.83
CA SER A 665 42.49 14.63 6.51
C SER A 665 42.04 13.25 7.04
N LEU A 666 43.01 12.34 7.24
CA LEU A 666 42.82 10.89 7.51
C LEU A 666 43.03 10.49 8.98
N ALA A 667 42.36 9.42 9.42
CA ALA A 667 42.77 8.55 10.54
C ALA A 667 42.27 7.11 10.31
N VAL A 668 42.99 6.10 10.82
CA VAL A 668 42.84 4.66 10.47
C VAL A 668 42.86 3.76 11.74
N ASN A 669 42.18 2.60 11.66
CA ASN A 669 42.06 1.49 12.64
C ASN A 669 41.26 1.80 13.93
N ASP A 670 40.40 0.93 14.48
CA ASP A 670 40.29 -0.54 14.42
C ASP A 670 38.87 -1.00 14.86
N GLY A 671 38.54 -2.30 14.73
CA GLY A 671 37.41 -2.93 15.46
C GLY A 671 36.16 -3.28 14.62
N CYS A 672 35.88 -4.58 14.50
CA CYS A 672 34.72 -5.12 13.78
C CYS A 672 33.51 -5.34 14.72
N GLU A 673 32.49 -4.47 14.61
CA GLU A 673 31.12 -4.75 15.08
C GLU A 673 30.09 -4.33 14.02
N THR A 674 28.92 -4.97 14.00
CA THR A 674 27.86 -4.72 13.01
C THR A 674 27.12 -3.41 13.27
N VAL A 675 27.74 -2.28 12.90
CA VAL A 675 27.15 -0.95 12.98
C VAL A 675 26.15 -0.75 11.83
N MET A 676 24.87 -0.55 12.17
CA MET A 676 23.91 0.03 11.22
C MET A 676 24.33 1.46 10.93
N ASN A 677 24.71 1.73 9.67
CA ASN A 677 25.33 2.99 9.27
C ASN A 677 24.37 4.19 9.46
N GLU A 678 24.85 5.24 10.13
CA GLU A 678 24.06 6.30 10.81
C GLU A 678 23.34 7.32 9.89
N GLY A 679 23.13 6.96 8.62
CA GLY A 679 22.31 7.74 7.69
C GLY A 679 21.15 6.95 7.08
N ILE A 680 21.22 5.62 7.11
CA ILE A 680 20.38 4.75 6.27
C ILE A 680 18.93 4.75 6.77
N LEU A 681 18.71 4.66 8.09
CA LEU A 681 17.38 4.57 8.68
C LEU A 681 16.52 5.83 8.50
N LYS A 682 17.13 7.02 8.46
CA LYS A 682 16.39 8.29 8.29
C LYS A 682 15.81 8.39 6.87
N THR A 683 16.62 8.14 5.85
CA THR A 683 16.18 8.13 4.45
C THR A 683 15.18 7.00 4.20
N PHE A 684 15.34 5.87 4.88
CA PHE A 684 14.45 4.72 4.74
C PHE A 684 13.00 5.01 5.13
N PHE A 685 12.78 5.68 6.28
CA PHE A 685 11.44 6.02 6.77
C PHE A 685 10.85 7.30 6.16
N LEU A 686 11.66 8.18 5.56
CA LEU A 686 11.16 9.40 4.88
C LEU A 686 10.67 9.14 3.45
N LEU A 687 10.99 7.98 2.87
CA LEU A 687 10.54 7.54 1.53
C LEU A 687 9.39 6.53 1.60
N SER A 688 8.76 6.40 2.77
CA SER A 688 7.75 5.40 3.15
C SER A 688 6.49 6.06 3.67
#